data_AF-A0A2S6H3L0-F1
#
_entry.id   AF-A0A2S6H3L0-F1
#
_cell.length_a   1.000
_cell.length_b   1.000
_cell.length_c   1.000
_cell.angle_alpha   90.00
_cell.angle_beta   90.00
_cell.angle_gamma   90.00
#
_symmetry.space_group_name_H-M   'P 1'
#
loop_
_entity.id
_entity.type
_entity.pdbx_description
1 polymer ?
#
loop_
_entity_poly.entity_id
_entity_poly.type
_entity_poly.pdbx_seq_one_letter_code
_entity_poly.pdbx_strand_id
1 'polypeptide(L)'
;MKFIKNLFKWKTGKINSSLPAPVIKPCRTMMMLEPRIMFDGAAAETTADAVTDSDPLMQDTAVIDQDAAKLAQAAADVVPPAAEPQRNEIVFIENNVADYQQLENGVKPGTEVYVLDAGQDGLAQMAQILAGRSGIDAIHIVSHGSDGAVLFGATFLSSENLQQYSGELAVIGGALTQNGDILLYGCDVGAGASGAAFVSELASATGADVAASSGPTGSAALGGDWRLETQTGVVESSIALTDAETADYGYLLFTENYNTDPGLGAFPSSFTLNGFTYAFSGGDGGSFAWDSSLGVGGTGAVTPFSNSTNTNTTETITITYASGAFSFTSIQVKSQSAAWTFTGKLSGSTAGTDTTSAAAGFQSVSFGSPTIIDTLVITAVNFDSSTDAFDDFITTVPPVNTVPGAQTMLEDTTLTFSSGNGNAITVSDQDSTSLSVTSGSGGLTLAGTGGLSFTTGDGSADETMTFSGTITDINTALDGLQYTPIANAFGSGYSTLTIAAGDGSSTDTDTVTINVTGVNDAPTLTATAANPTFTEGGAAVTLFSGSAISTVENGQTITSLTLTVSNVASTDVLSIDGSDITLTDLATVASTATNAMTVNVSVTGGTATVTITKAAGISRTLAQTLVNGVSYRNSGDDPTASGATRVATLTQIKDSGGTANGGVDSTTLSVASTVTLTPINDAPTLTATASNPTFTEGGSAATLFSSAAVSAVESADNIEQLVLTVSNVTDGAAEILSIDGSSVALTHGNSVTTASNSMTAGVSLSGNTATVTLSKAGGITAAQAQTLVNALTYSNSGDDPTAANRVVTLTSIKDTGGASNGGVDSTSLSVASTVTVTAVNDTPTLTATAFNPTFTEGGAVVTLFSGAAVSAVESADNIEQLVLTVSNVTDGAAEILSIDGSSVALTHGNSVTTASNSMTAGVSLSGNTATVTLSKAGGITRSSGADAGQRTGL
;
A
#
# COMPACT_ATOMS: atom_id res chain seq x y z
N MET A 1 -27.11 34.97 24.01
CA MET A 1 -28.08 36.07 23.75
C MET A 1 -28.77 35.77 22.43
N LYS A 2 -30.08 35.46 22.47
CA LYS A 2 -31.08 35.46 21.38
C LYS A 2 -30.66 34.92 19.98
N PHE A 3 -31.07 33.69 19.64
CA PHE A 3 -32.29 33.42 18.86
C PHE A 3 -32.49 31.90 18.68
N ILE A 4 -33.10 31.31 19.71
CA ILE A 4 -33.85 30.05 19.62
C ILE A 4 -35.27 30.43 19.22
N LYS A 5 -35.77 29.96 18.08
CA LYS A 5 -37.21 29.91 17.76
C LYS A 5 -37.45 28.92 16.63
N ASN A 6 -37.88 27.71 17.03
CA ASN A 6 -38.87 26.85 16.36
C ASN A 6 -38.51 25.35 16.43
N LEU A 7 -38.22 24.87 17.64
CA LEU A 7 -38.56 23.51 18.04
C LEU A 7 -39.81 23.60 18.95
N PHE A 8 -40.66 22.59 18.89
CA PHE A 8 -41.90 22.35 19.68
C PHE A 8 -43.22 22.96 19.18
N LYS A 9 -44.07 22.07 18.65
CA LYS A 9 -45.51 22.05 19.00
C LYS A 9 -45.86 20.67 19.54
N TRP A 10 -46.38 20.65 20.76
CA TRP A 10 -47.00 19.49 21.39
C TRP A 10 -48.37 19.89 21.94
N LYS A 11 -49.28 18.90 21.92
CA LYS A 11 -50.45 18.66 22.80
C LYS A 11 -51.80 19.36 22.59
N THR A 12 -52.80 18.51 22.38
CA THR A 12 -54.05 18.34 23.15
C THR A 12 -54.39 16.83 23.12
N GLY A 13 -54.88 16.07 24.11
CA GLY A 13 -55.25 16.26 25.51
C GLY A 13 -56.41 15.33 25.95
N LYS A 14 -56.12 14.28 26.75
CA LYS A 14 -56.99 13.43 27.64
C LYS A 14 -57.96 12.41 26.96
N ILE A 15 -58.40 11.25 27.52
CA ILE A 15 -58.74 10.79 28.89
C ILE A 15 -58.60 9.23 29.02
N ASN A 16 -58.38 8.73 30.26
CA ASN A 16 -58.38 7.34 30.81
C ASN A 16 -59.44 6.31 30.36
N SER A 17 -59.04 5.02 30.32
CA SER A 17 -59.73 3.84 30.94
C SER A 17 -58.92 2.54 30.67
N SER A 18 -58.21 1.97 31.65
CA SER A 18 -58.58 0.82 32.51
C SER A 18 -58.77 -0.56 31.81
N LEU A 19 -57.92 -1.53 32.23
CA LEU A 19 -58.09 -3.01 32.30
C LEU A 19 -57.31 -3.92 31.30
N PRO A 20 -56.96 -5.17 31.70
CA PRO A 20 -55.67 -5.82 31.40
C PRO A 20 -55.72 -6.94 30.33
N ALA A 21 -54.51 -7.44 30.01
CA ALA A 21 -54.16 -8.42 28.98
C ALA A 21 -54.92 -9.77 29.00
N PRO A 22 -54.98 -10.48 27.85
CA PRO A 22 -55.07 -11.93 27.83
C PRO A 22 -53.78 -12.57 27.29
N VAL A 23 -53.30 -13.56 28.03
CA VAL A 23 -52.30 -14.55 27.62
C VAL A 23 -52.97 -15.55 26.66
N ILE A 24 -52.37 -15.78 25.49
CA ILE A 24 -52.78 -16.84 24.57
C ILE A 24 -51.58 -17.77 24.36
N LYS A 25 -51.70 -19.01 24.83
CA LYS A 25 -50.92 -20.16 24.34
C LYS A 25 -51.63 -20.71 23.09
N PRO A 26 -50.89 -21.21 22.10
CA PRO A 26 -51.37 -22.37 21.36
C PRO A 26 -50.38 -23.53 21.30
N CYS A 27 -51.01 -24.65 20.95
CA CYS A 27 -50.61 -26.04 20.99
C CYS A 27 -49.51 -26.39 19.98
N ARG A 28 -48.81 -27.50 20.27
CA ARG A 28 -47.80 -28.15 19.42
C ARG A 28 -48.43 -28.81 18.20
N THR A 29 -47.76 -28.69 17.06
CA THR A 29 -47.86 -29.63 15.93
C THR A 29 -46.43 -30.07 15.59
N MET A 30 -46.18 -31.38 15.62
CA MET A 30 -44.92 -31.97 15.17
C MET A 30 -44.87 -31.95 13.63
N MET A 31 -43.80 -31.39 13.07
CA MET A 31 -43.24 -31.80 11.79
C MET A 31 -41.72 -31.87 11.96
N MET A 32 -41.18 -33.00 11.51
CA MET A 32 -39.77 -33.39 11.49
C MET A 32 -39.02 -32.49 10.49
N LEU A 33 -37.92 -31.87 10.92
CA LEU A 33 -36.94 -31.22 10.04
C LEU A 33 -35.61 -31.99 10.15
N GLU A 34 -35.02 -32.25 9.00
CA GLU A 34 -33.73 -32.90 8.81
C GLU A 34 -32.56 -32.03 9.34
N PRO A 35 -31.42 -32.62 9.76
CA PRO A 35 -30.29 -31.86 10.25
C PRO A 35 -29.49 -31.24 9.09
N ARG A 36 -29.45 -29.91 9.02
CA ARG A 36 -28.40 -29.19 8.28
C ARG A 36 -27.20 -29.02 9.21
N ILE A 37 -26.09 -29.68 8.86
CA ILE A 37 -24.77 -29.40 9.44
C ILE A 37 -24.29 -28.06 8.89
N MET A 38 -24.00 -27.11 9.78
CA MET A 38 -23.42 -25.81 9.47
C MET A 38 -22.03 -25.78 10.11
N PHE A 39 -20.99 -25.76 9.28
CA PHE A 39 -19.60 -25.56 9.71
C PHE A 39 -19.38 -24.07 9.93
N ASP A 40 -19.11 -23.68 11.18
CA ASP A 40 -18.51 -22.39 11.52
C ASP A 40 -17.04 -22.63 11.83
N GLY A 41 -16.17 -22.02 11.02
CA GLY A 41 -14.73 -22.02 11.18
C GLY A 41 -14.25 -20.61 11.46
N ALA A 42 -13.82 -20.36 12.70
CA ALA A 42 -12.86 -19.30 13.04
C ALA A 42 -12.41 -19.44 14.49
N ALA A 43 -11.12 -19.74 14.72
CA ALA A 43 -10.33 -19.15 15.82
C ALA A 43 -8.87 -19.67 15.81
N ALA A 44 -8.00 -18.94 15.14
CA ALA A 44 -6.61 -18.69 15.55
C ALA A 44 -6.47 -17.16 15.39
N GLU A 45 -5.91 -16.35 16.29
CA GLU A 45 -4.74 -16.56 17.13
C GLU A 45 -4.61 -15.38 18.15
N THR A 46 -3.97 -15.67 19.29
CA THR A 46 -3.24 -14.78 20.25
C THR A 46 -3.97 -13.69 21.05
N THR A 47 -3.81 -13.77 22.38
CA THR A 47 -3.18 -12.71 23.19
C THR A 47 -2.59 -13.29 24.47
N ALA A 48 -1.36 -12.87 24.78
CA ALA A 48 -0.67 -13.07 26.05
C ALA A 48 -0.68 -11.74 26.82
N ASP A 49 -1.03 -11.76 28.11
CA ASP A 49 -0.20 -11.16 29.18
C ASP A 49 -0.75 -11.46 30.60
N ALA A 50 0.19 -11.73 31.52
CA ALA A 50 0.27 -11.65 33.00
C ALA A 50 -1.00 -11.72 33.91
N VAL A 51 -1.01 -12.26 35.16
CA VAL A 51 -0.04 -12.16 36.26
C VAL A 51 -0.31 -13.16 37.42
N THR A 52 0.74 -13.46 38.19
CA THR A 52 0.87 -13.81 39.63
C THR A 52 0.42 -15.17 40.21
N ASP A 53 1.37 -16.11 40.27
CA ASP A 53 2.05 -16.68 41.47
C ASP A 53 1.30 -16.83 42.82
N SER A 54 1.10 -18.08 43.28
CA SER A 54 1.56 -18.58 44.59
C SER A 54 1.25 -20.09 44.79
N ASP A 55 2.28 -20.93 44.84
CA ASP A 55 2.32 -22.31 45.39
C ASP A 55 2.45 -22.24 46.96
N PRO A 56 2.18 -23.26 47.83
CA PRO A 56 2.62 -24.66 47.72
C PRO A 56 1.69 -25.81 48.22
N LEU A 57 1.81 -26.96 47.54
CA LEU A 57 1.91 -28.36 48.01
C LEU A 57 0.73 -29.13 48.68
N MET A 58 0.26 -30.13 47.90
CA MET A 58 -0.02 -31.55 48.19
C MET A 58 -1.12 -31.99 49.19
N GLN A 59 -2.21 -32.55 48.64
CA GLN A 59 -2.57 -33.97 48.84
C GLN A 59 -3.62 -34.47 47.82
N ASP A 60 -3.15 -35.30 46.89
CA ASP A 60 -3.77 -36.51 46.32
C ASP A 60 -5.31 -36.59 46.23
N THR A 61 -5.86 -36.51 45.02
CA THR A 61 -6.53 -37.67 44.43
C THR A 61 -6.58 -37.53 42.90
N ALA A 62 -5.93 -38.47 42.23
CA ALA A 62 -6.06 -38.72 40.81
C ALA A 62 -7.53 -38.94 40.38
N VAL A 63 -7.76 -38.81 39.07
CA VAL A 63 -8.97 -39.16 38.28
C VAL A 63 -9.77 -37.95 37.78
N ILE A 64 -9.19 -37.07 36.95
CA ILE A 64 -9.91 -36.40 35.82
C ILE A 64 -8.92 -35.95 34.71
N ASP A 65 -7.99 -36.81 34.27
CA ASP A 65 -7.18 -36.53 33.07
C ASP A 65 -6.91 -37.77 32.23
N GLN A 66 -7.93 -38.63 32.10
CA GLN A 66 -7.89 -39.79 31.21
C GLN A 66 -8.93 -39.76 30.08
N ASP A 67 -9.81 -38.75 30.00
CA ASP A 67 -10.85 -38.71 28.96
C ASP A 67 -10.45 -37.92 27.71
N ALA A 68 -9.51 -36.97 27.79
CA ALA A 68 -9.01 -36.28 26.60
C ALA A 68 -8.14 -37.19 25.71
N ALA A 69 -7.33 -38.06 26.34
CA ALA A 69 -6.55 -39.08 25.61
C ALA A 69 -7.41 -40.26 25.14
N LYS A 70 -8.49 -40.62 25.85
CA LYS A 70 -9.43 -41.68 25.41
C LYS A 70 -10.36 -41.21 24.29
N LEU A 71 -10.69 -39.93 24.19
CA LEU A 71 -11.45 -39.38 23.05
C LEU A 71 -10.57 -39.21 21.80
N ALA A 72 -9.29 -38.87 21.96
CA ALA A 72 -8.32 -38.89 20.86
C ALA A 72 -7.99 -40.32 20.39
N GLN A 73 -7.98 -41.31 21.30
CA GLN A 73 -7.81 -42.73 20.93
C GLN A 73 -9.09 -43.35 20.37
N ALA A 74 -10.29 -42.98 20.85
CA ALA A 74 -11.57 -43.51 20.33
C ALA A 74 -11.94 -42.95 18.95
N ALA A 75 -11.47 -41.76 18.59
CA ALA A 75 -11.52 -41.27 17.20
C ALA A 75 -10.47 -41.94 16.29
N ALA A 76 -9.45 -42.58 16.87
CA ALA A 76 -8.45 -43.38 16.17
C ALA A 76 -8.77 -44.90 16.15
N ASP A 77 -9.74 -45.38 16.96
CA ASP A 77 -10.12 -46.80 17.11
C ASP A 77 -11.46 -47.16 16.44
N VAL A 78 -12.09 -46.24 15.71
CA VAL A 78 -13.04 -46.66 14.66
C VAL A 78 -12.20 -47.10 13.47
N VAL A 79 -11.66 -48.31 13.59
CA VAL A 79 -11.14 -49.07 12.47
C VAL A 79 -12.33 -49.24 11.50
N PRO A 80 -12.30 -48.61 10.31
CA PRO A 80 -13.19 -49.04 9.23
C PRO A 80 -12.92 -50.54 9.04
N PRO A 81 -13.90 -51.37 8.62
CA PRO A 81 -13.59 -52.76 8.28
C PRO A 81 -12.32 -52.73 7.43
N ALA A 82 -11.29 -53.48 7.85
CA ALA A 82 -9.94 -53.40 7.28
C ALA A 82 -10.09 -53.24 5.76
N ALA A 83 -9.69 -52.07 5.24
CA ALA A 83 -9.72 -51.86 3.81
C ALA A 83 -8.88 -52.98 3.24
N GLU A 84 -9.52 -53.82 2.42
CA GLU A 84 -8.82 -54.76 1.54
C GLU A 84 -7.63 -54.01 0.93
N PRO A 85 -6.45 -54.64 0.78
CA PRO A 85 -5.30 -53.99 0.16
C PRO A 85 -5.79 -53.31 -1.13
N GLN A 86 -5.66 -51.98 -1.20
CA GLN A 86 -6.24 -51.19 -2.29
C GLN A 86 -5.60 -51.67 -3.59
N ARG A 87 -6.36 -52.43 -4.36
CA ARG A 87 -5.96 -52.93 -5.68
C ARG A 87 -6.03 -51.77 -6.67
N ASN A 88 -5.04 -51.67 -7.55
CA ASN A 88 -5.03 -50.68 -8.61
C ASN A 88 -5.85 -51.23 -9.78
N GLU A 89 -7.12 -50.86 -9.84
CA GLU A 89 -8.06 -51.39 -10.82
C GLU A 89 -8.48 -50.28 -11.79
N ILE A 90 -8.68 -50.67 -13.05
CA ILE A 90 -9.19 -49.78 -14.10
C ILE A 90 -10.45 -50.40 -14.68
N VAL A 91 -11.49 -49.60 -14.91
CA VAL A 91 -12.68 -49.99 -15.64
C VAL A 91 -12.81 -49.17 -16.92
N PHE A 92 -12.95 -49.88 -18.03
CA PHE A 92 -13.32 -49.33 -19.33
C PHE A 92 -14.80 -49.59 -19.57
N ILE A 93 -15.55 -48.55 -19.94
CA ILE A 93 -16.98 -48.63 -20.23
C ILE A 93 -17.20 -48.10 -21.64
N GLU A 94 -17.79 -48.89 -22.54
CA GLU A 94 -18.15 -48.39 -23.87
C GLU A 94 -19.25 -47.34 -23.80
N ASN A 95 -19.13 -46.23 -24.54
CA ASN A 95 -20.17 -45.19 -24.54
C ASN A 95 -21.46 -45.59 -25.28
N ASN A 96 -21.45 -46.73 -25.99
CA ASN A 96 -22.64 -47.26 -26.67
C ASN A 96 -23.45 -48.27 -25.84
N VAL A 97 -22.99 -48.65 -24.63
CA VAL A 97 -23.87 -49.35 -23.70
C VAL A 97 -24.92 -48.39 -23.17
N ALA A 98 -26.14 -48.90 -23.01
CA ALA A 98 -27.26 -48.08 -22.57
C ALA A 98 -26.97 -47.47 -21.18
N ASP A 99 -27.15 -46.15 -21.04
CA ASP A 99 -26.96 -45.44 -19.78
C ASP A 99 -25.58 -45.69 -19.13
N TYR A 100 -24.52 -45.62 -19.94
CA TYR A 100 -23.16 -45.85 -19.44
C TYR A 100 -22.77 -44.87 -18.33
N GLN A 101 -23.38 -43.67 -18.27
CA GLN A 101 -23.14 -42.72 -17.18
C GLN A 101 -23.64 -43.24 -15.84
N GLN A 102 -24.70 -44.04 -15.84
CA GLN A 102 -25.13 -44.75 -14.64
C GLN A 102 -24.02 -45.71 -14.17
N LEU A 103 -23.46 -46.49 -15.10
CA LEU A 103 -22.38 -47.42 -14.83
C LEU A 103 -21.10 -46.70 -14.36
N GLU A 104 -20.74 -45.57 -14.96
CA GLU A 104 -19.61 -44.72 -14.57
C GLU A 104 -19.78 -44.18 -13.13
N ASN A 105 -20.95 -43.60 -12.83
CA ASN A 105 -21.26 -43.12 -11.49
C ASN A 105 -21.35 -44.25 -10.45
N GLY A 106 -21.69 -45.44 -10.92
CA GLY A 106 -21.78 -46.65 -10.13
C GLY A 106 -20.46 -47.38 -9.91
N VAL A 107 -19.33 -46.89 -10.44
CA VAL A 107 -18.00 -47.47 -10.20
C VAL A 107 -17.60 -47.34 -8.73
N LYS A 108 -16.98 -48.40 -8.19
CA LYS A 108 -16.51 -48.46 -6.81
C LYS A 108 -15.46 -47.37 -6.54
N PRO A 109 -15.52 -46.68 -5.38
CA PRO A 109 -14.50 -45.72 -4.99
C PRO A 109 -13.10 -46.35 -4.98
N GLY A 110 -12.15 -45.72 -5.68
CA GLY A 110 -10.76 -46.18 -5.75
C GLY A 110 -10.39 -46.91 -7.05
N THR A 111 -11.36 -47.20 -7.92
CA THR A 111 -11.14 -47.71 -9.29
C THR A 111 -11.05 -46.53 -10.27
N GLU A 112 -10.08 -46.55 -11.18
CA GLU A 112 -10.01 -45.56 -12.27
C GLU A 112 -11.00 -45.90 -13.38
N VAL A 113 -11.79 -44.93 -13.85
CA VAL A 113 -12.79 -45.13 -14.91
C VAL A 113 -12.38 -44.39 -16.19
N TYR A 114 -12.53 -45.08 -17.33
CA TYR A 114 -12.37 -44.50 -18.66
C TYR A 114 -13.54 -44.94 -19.54
N VAL A 115 -14.17 -43.98 -20.22
CA VAL A 115 -15.21 -44.25 -21.20
C VAL A 115 -14.57 -44.40 -22.58
N LEU A 116 -14.87 -45.49 -23.28
CA LEU A 116 -14.37 -45.77 -24.63
C LEU A 116 -15.33 -45.19 -25.68
N ASP A 117 -14.78 -44.58 -26.71
CA ASP A 117 -15.53 -44.11 -27.86
C ASP A 117 -15.84 -45.27 -28.81
N ALA A 118 -17.12 -45.63 -28.91
CA ALA A 118 -17.67 -46.64 -29.83
C ALA A 118 -17.37 -46.36 -31.32
N GLY A 119 -17.09 -45.12 -31.69
CA GLY A 119 -16.76 -44.72 -33.06
C GLY A 119 -15.30 -44.96 -33.46
N GLN A 120 -14.42 -45.28 -32.52
CA GLN A 120 -12.98 -45.43 -32.73
C GLN A 120 -12.52 -46.84 -32.39
N ASP A 121 -11.29 -47.22 -32.75
CA ASP A 121 -10.73 -48.50 -32.32
C ASP A 121 -10.51 -48.51 -30.79
N GLY A 122 -11.31 -49.28 -30.05
CA GLY A 122 -11.25 -49.32 -28.59
C GLY A 122 -9.99 -49.96 -28.03
N LEU A 123 -9.38 -50.92 -28.74
CA LEU A 123 -8.11 -51.52 -28.31
C LEU A 123 -6.97 -50.51 -28.43
N ALA A 124 -6.99 -49.65 -29.46
CA ALA A 124 -6.02 -48.57 -29.59
C ALA A 124 -6.18 -47.51 -28.48
N GLN A 125 -7.42 -47.15 -28.13
CA GLN A 125 -7.72 -46.24 -27.01
C GLN A 125 -7.19 -46.80 -25.69
N MET A 126 -7.52 -48.05 -25.36
CA MET A 126 -7.04 -48.73 -24.16
C MET A 126 -5.51 -48.80 -24.14
N ALA A 127 -4.87 -49.21 -25.25
CA ALA A 127 -3.42 -49.28 -25.34
C ALA A 127 -2.76 -47.89 -25.15
N GLN A 128 -3.36 -46.82 -25.65
CA GLN A 128 -2.87 -45.45 -25.45
C GLN A 128 -2.98 -45.01 -23.99
N ILE A 129 -4.10 -45.31 -23.33
CA ILE A 129 -4.32 -45.03 -21.90
C ILE A 129 -3.33 -45.83 -21.03
N LEU A 130 -3.04 -47.07 -21.42
CA LEU A 130 -2.18 -47.99 -20.69
C LEU A 130 -0.68 -47.88 -21.05
N ALA A 131 -0.34 -47.11 -22.09
CA ALA A 131 1.03 -46.99 -22.56
C ALA A 131 1.99 -46.49 -21.47
N GLY A 132 2.97 -47.32 -21.12
CA GLY A 132 3.98 -47.00 -20.09
C GLY A 132 3.50 -47.14 -18.66
N ARG A 133 2.27 -47.62 -18.43
CA ARG A 133 1.75 -47.98 -17.10
C ARG A 133 2.22 -49.39 -16.71
N SER A 134 2.21 -49.68 -15.43
CA SER A 134 2.52 -51.00 -14.85
C SER A 134 1.92 -51.11 -13.46
N GLY A 135 1.64 -52.32 -12.98
CA GLY A 135 1.17 -52.54 -11.61
C GLY A 135 -0.34 -52.39 -11.44
N ILE A 136 -1.10 -52.63 -12.51
CA ILE A 136 -2.56 -52.69 -12.49
C ILE A 136 -2.97 -54.13 -12.14
N ASP A 137 -3.79 -54.27 -11.11
CA ASP A 137 -4.23 -55.57 -10.59
C ASP A 137 -5.42 -56.13 -11.37
N ALA A 138 -6.27 -55.26 -11.94
CA ALA A 138 -7.40 -55.69 -12.75
C ALA A 138 -7.79 -54.66 -13.81
N ILE A 139 -8.18 -55.14 -14.98
CA ILE A 139 -8.84 -54.38 -16.04
C ILE A 139 -10.25 -54.94 -16.21
N HIS A 140 -11.25 -54.13 -15.90
CA HIS A 140 -12.65 -54.41 -16.11
C HIS A 140 -13.11 -53.78 -17.42
N ILE A 141 -13.88 -54.50 -18.23
CA ILE A 141 -14.41 -54.00 -19.50
C ILE A 141 -15.91 -54.24 -19.50
N VAL A 142 -16.69 -53.15 -19.51
CA VAL A 142 -18.14 -53.18 -19.63
C VAL A 142 -18.50 -52.79 -21.05
N SER A 143 -18.95 -53.78 -21.82
CA SER A 143 -19.13 -53.65 -23.26
C SER A 143 -20.22 -54.60 -23.76
N HIS A 144 -20.50 -54.53 -25.05
CA HIS A 144 -21.31 -55.51 -25.74
C HIS A 144 -20.51 -56.77 -26.11
N GLY A 145 -21.21 -57.89 -26.23
CA GLY A 145 -20.61 -59.19 -26.55
C GLY A 145 -21.52 -60.12 -27.34
N SER A 146 -20.92 -61.19 -27.86
CA SER A 146 -21.58 -62.35 -28.46
C SER A 146 -20.70 -63.61 -28.32
N ASP A 147 -21.19 -64.79 -28.70
CA ASP A 147 -20.45 -66.07 -28.56
C ASP A 147 -19.03 -66.01 -29.15
N GLY A 148 -18.01 -65.92 -28.28
CA GLY A 148 -16.60 -65.84 -28.69
C GLY A 148 -16.12 -64.50 -29.21
N ALA A 149 -16.87 -63.41 -29.00
CA ALA A 149 -16.46 -62.08 -29.40
C ALA A 149 -16.91 -60.98 -28.40
N VAL A 150 -16.11 -59.92 -28.30
CA VAL A 150 -16.41 -58.73 -27.48
C VAL A 150 -16.15 -57.48 -28.30
N LEU A 151 -16.97 -56.45 -28.08
CA LEU A 151 -16.81 -55.15 -28.74
C LEU A 151 -15.81 -54.27 -27.98
N PHE A 152 -14.93 -53.59 -28.70
CA PHE A 152 -14.01 -52.57 -28.20
C PHE A 152 -14.06 -51.37 -29.15
N GLY A 153 -14.82 -50.35 -28.78
CA GLY A 153 -15.10 -49.24 -29.67
C GLY A 153 -15.85 -49.74 -30.92
N ALA A 154 -15.25 -49.53 -32.09
CA ALA A 154 -15.70 -50.04 -33.38
C ALA A 154 -15.15 -51.45 -33.73
N THR A 155 -14.34 -52.06 -32.87
CA THR A 155 -13.62 -53.32 -33.12
C THR A 155 -14.30 -54.49 -32.43
N PHE A 156 -14.79 -55.49 -33.18
CA PHE A 156 -15.15 -56.79 -32.61
C PHE A 156 -13.91 -57.67 -32.49
N LEU A 157 -13.42 -57.91 -31.28
CA LEU A 157 -12.31 -58.82 -31.04
C LEU A 157 -12.84 -60.25 -30.87
N SER A 158 -12.32 -61.18 -31.67
CA SER A 158 -12.66 -62.61 -31.61
C SER A 158 -11.42 -63.46 -31.90
N SER A 159 -11.53 -64.78 -31.74
CA SER A 159 -10.46 -65.74 -32.10
C SER A 159 -9.97 -65.59 -33.55
N GLU A 160 -10.78 -65.06 -34.46
CA GLU A 160 -10.43 -64.94 -35.88
C GLU A 160 -9.46 -63.78 -36.17
N ASN A 161 -9.51 -62.71 -35.38
CA ASN A 161 -8.71 -61.50 -35.60
C ASN A 161 -7.76 -61.15 -34.45
N LEU A 162 -7.77 -61.91 -33.35
CA LEU A 162 -6.94 -61.67 -32.17
C LEU A 162 -5.44 -61.49 -32.49
N GLN A 163 -4.92 -62.23 -33.48
CA GLN A 163 -3.53 -62.13 -33.89
C GLN A 163 -3.18 -60.78 -34.55
N GLN A 164 -4.15 -60.12 -35.19
CA GLN A 164 -3.98 -58.81 -35.82
C GLN A 164 -3.71 -57.71 -34.78
N TYR A 165 -4.27 -57.84 -33.58
CA TYR A 165 -4.18 -56.87 -32.48
C TYR A 165 -3.08 -57.20 -31.44
N SER A 166 -2.11 -58.04 -31.83
CA SER A 166 -1.06 -58.49 -30.91
C SER A 166 -0.19 -57.37 -30.33
N GLY A 167 -0.09 -56.22 -31.00
CA GLY A 167 0.66 -55.06 -30.49
C GLY A 167 -0.05 -54.38 -29.33
N GLU A 168 -1.33 -54.05 -29.51
CA GLU A 168 -2.21 -53.43 -28.53
C GLU A 168 -2.40 -54.35 -27.32
N LEU A 169 -2.67 -55.64 -27.57
CA LEU A 169 -2.83 -56.65 -26.51
C LEU A 169 -1.56 -56.83 -25.66
N ALA A 170 -0.37 -56.69 -26.27
CA ALA A 170 0.89 -56.73 -25.52
C ALA A 170 1.09 -55.49 -24.63
N VAL A 171 0.61 -54.31 -25.05
CA VAL A 171 0.64 -53.09 -24.22
C VAL A 171 -0.33 -53.22 -23.06
N ILE A 172 -1.56 -53.68 -23.32
CA ILE A 172 -2.58 -53.93 -22.30
C ILE A 172 -2.06 -54.93 -21.27
N GLY A 173 -1.56 -56.08 -21.73
CA GLY A 173 -0.97 -57.11 -20.88
C GLY A 173 0.27 -56.63 -20.10
N GLY A 174 1.13 -55.81 -20.72
CA GLY A 174 2.33 -55.27 -20.07
C GLY A 174 2.04 -54.28 -18.93
N ALA A 175 0.83 -53.70 -18.88
CA ALA A 175 0.41 -52.78 -17.83
C ALA A 175 -0.09 -53.51 -16.56
N LEU A 176 -0.52 -54.77 -16.70
CA LEU A 176 -1.00 -55.62 -15.63
C LEU A 176 0.13 -56.16 -14.74
N THR A 177 -0.20 -56.55 -13.51
CA THR A 177 0.70 -57.35 -12.66
C THR A 177 0.80 -58.78 -13.16
N GLN A 178 1.71 -59.58 -12.58
CA GLN A 178 1.87 -60.99 -12.95
C GLN A 178 0.62 -61.84 -12.72
N ASN A 179 -0.27 -61.41 -11.81
CA ASN A 179 -1.57 -62.02 -11.52
C ASN A 179 -2.69 -61.02 -11.83
N GLY A 180 -2.49 -60.21 -12.87
CA GLY A 180 -3.47 -59.21 -13.26
C GLY A 180 -4.64 -59.85 -13.98
N ASP A 181 -5.86 -59.40 -13.66
CA ASP A 181 -7.09 -59.94 -14.24
C ASP A 181 -7.62 -59.07 -15.39
N ILE A 182 -8.24 -59.70 -16.39
CA ILE A 182 -9.10 -59.04 -17.39
C ILE A 182 -10.51 -59.60 -17.27
N LEU A 183 -11.47 -58.74 -16.97
CA LEU A 183 -12.86 -59.10 -16.71
C LEU A 183 -13.79 -58.50 -17.77
N LEU A 184 -14.40 -59.36 -18.59
CA LEU A 184 -15.23 -58.99 -19.73
C LEU A 184 -16.73 -59.10 -19.40
N TYR A 185 -17.35 -57.97 -19.08
CA TYR A 185 -18.79 -57.83 -18.85
C TYR A 185 -19.48 -57.49 -20.17
N GLY A 186 -19.70 -58.51 -21.00
CA GLY A 186 -20.52 -58.42 -22.21
C GLY A 186 -21.32 -59.70 -22.41
N CYS A 187 -22.53 -59.56 -22.96
CA CYS A 187 -23.43 -60.70 -23.12
C CYS A 187 -22.77 -61.83 -23.91
N ASP A 188 -22.84 -63.06 -23.40
CA ASP A 188 -22.47 -64.30 -24.08
C ASP A 188 -21.01 -64.41 -24.60
N VAL A 189 -20.09 -63.50 -24.23
CA VAL A 189 -18.67 -63.49 -24.67
C VAL A 189 -18.00 -64.85 -24.42
N GLY A 190 -18.25 -65.43 -23.26
CA GLY A 190 -17.73 -66.72 -22.81
C GLY A 190 -18.66 -67.90 -23.08
N ALA A 191 -19.71 -67.75 -23.88
CA ALA A 191 -20.68 -68.81 -24.14
C ALA A 191 -20.07 -69.96 -24.98
N GLY A 192 -20.61 -71.17 -24.83
CA GLY A 192 -20.30 -72.28 -25.73
C GLY A 192 -18.81 -72.69 -25.81
N ALA A 193 -18.46 -73.39 -26.89
CA ALA A 193 -17.08 -73.80 -27.15
C ALA A 193 -16.23 -72.66 -27.75
N SER A 194 -16.86 -71.74 -28.50
CA SER A 194 -16.20 -70.61 -29.14
C SER A 194 -15.79 -69.57 -28.10
N GLY A 195 -16.67 -69.18 -27.19
CA GLY A 195 -16.34 -68.32 -26.04
C GLY A 195 -15.24 -68.87 -25.13
N ALA A 196 -15.28 -70.16 -24.82
CA ALA A 196 -14.20 -70.80 -24.04
C ALA A 196 -12.84 -70.76 -24.75
N ALA A 197 -12.81 -70.91 -26.09
CA ALA A 197 -11.59 -70.78 -26.88
C ALA A 197 -11.09 -69.34 -26.91
N PHE A 198 -11.98 -68.37 -27.13
CA PHE A 198 -11.66 -66.95 -27.15
C PHE A 198 -11.03 -66.46 -25.83
N VAL A 199 -11.65 -66.79 -24.68
CA VAL A 199 -11.12 -66.43 -23.35
C VAL A 199 -9.72 -67.02 -23.13
N SER A 200 -9.48 -68.25 -23.58
CA SER A 200 -8.17 -68.90 -23.47
C SER A 200 -7.10 -68.26 -24.37
N GLU A 201 -7.47 -67.84 -25.59
CA GLU A 201 -6.55 -67.21 -26.53
C GLU A 201 -6.19 -65.78 -26.10
N LEU A 202 -7.18 -65.03 -25.58
CA LEU A 202 -6.96 -63.71 -25.03
C LEU A 202 -6.02 -63.75 -23.81
N ALA A 203 -6.23 -64.69 -22.88
CA ALA A 203 -5.33 -64.93 -21.76
C ALA A 203 -3.89 -65.22 -22.23
N SER A 204 -3.74 -66.01 -23.30
CA SER A 204 -2.42 -66.30 -23.87
C SER A 204 -1.76 -65.08 -24.54
N ALA A 205 -2.53 -64.14 -25.09
CA ALA A 205 -2.00 -62.98 -25.79
C ALA A 205 -1.61 -61.83 -24.85
N THR A 206 -2.37 -61.63 -23.76
CA THR A 206 -2.09 -60.59 -22.76
C THR A 206 -1.20 -61.10 -21.62
N GLY A 207 -1.18 -62.40 -21.38
CA GLY A 207 -0.51 -63.01 -20.22
C GLY A 207 -1.26 -62.83 -18.90
N ALA A 208 -2.52 -62.37 -18.96
CA ALA A 208 -3.40 -62.15 -17.82
C ALA A 208 -4.30 -63.36 -17.53
N ASP A 209 -4.87 -63.41 -16.34
CA ASP A 209 -6.02 -64.25 -16.04
C ASP A 209 -7.28 -63.57 -16.63
N VAL A 210 -8.15 -64.30 -17.34
CA VAL A 210 -9.28 -63.72 -18.08
C VAL A 210 -10.59 -64.39 -17.68
N ALA A 211 -11.62 -63.60 -17.39
CA ALA A 211 -12.98 -64.07 -17.21
C ALA A 211 -13.99 -63.30 -18.06
N ALA A 212 -15.03 -63.98 -18.51
CA ALA A 212 -16.09 -63.43 -19.35
C ALA A 212 -17.46 -64.01 -19.00
N SER A 213 -18.53 -63.24 -19.25
CA SER A 213 -19.91 -63.71 -19.05
C SER A 213 -20.29 -64.69 -20.15
N SER A 214 -20.96 -65.78 -19.78
CA SER A 214 -21.45 -66.83 -20.69
C SER A 214 -22.97 -66.74 -20.96
N GLY A 215 -23.59 -65.67 -20.44
CA GLY A 215 -25.03 -65.41 -20.52
C GLY A 215 -25.30 -63.92 -20.68
N PRO A 216 -26.59 -63.50 -20.60
CA PRO A 216 -26.95 -62.10 -20.63
C PRO A 216 -26.32 -61.33 -19.46
N THR A 217 -25.58 -60.26 -19.74
CA THR A 217 -24.93 -59.43 -18.72
C THR A 217 -25.73 -58.15 -18.46
N GLY A 218 -25.94 -57.79 -17.19
CA GLY A 218 -26.64 -56.56 -16.79
C GLY A 218 -27.85 -56.80 -15.88
N SER A 219 -28.98 -56.19 -16.19
CA SER A 219 -30.17 -56.14 -15.34
C SER A 219 -30.76 -57.51 -14.99
N ALA A 220 -30.84 -57.80 -13.69
CA ALA A 220 -31.53 -58.98 -13.17
C ALA A 220 -33.02 -59.02 -13.50
N ALA A 221 -33.68 -57.85 -13.63
CA ALA A 221 -35.08 -57.77 -14.03
C ALA A 221 -35.31 -58.21 -15.48
N LEU A 222 -34.27 -58.15 -16.31
CA LEU A 222 -34.27 -58.54 -17.72
C LEU A 222 -33.66 -59.93 -17.95
N GLY A 223 -33.39 -60.68 -16.88
CA GLY A 223 -32.84 -62.04 -16.95
C GLY A 223 -31.31 -62.11 -17.11
N GLY A 224 -30.60 -60.99 -16.96
CA GLY A 224 -29.14 -60.98 -16.92
C GLY A 224 -28.56 -60.97 -15.50
N ASP A 225 -27.25 -61.09 -15.40
CA ASP A 225 -26.52 -60.84 -14.16
C ASP A 225 -25.12 -60.28 -14.46
N TRP A 226 -24.31 -60.06 -13.44
CA TRP A 226 -22.96 -59.49 -13.58
C TRP A 226 -21.85 -60.52 -13.34
N ARG A 227 -22.18 -61.81 -13.42
CA ARG A 227 -21.26 -62.91 -13.16
C ARG A 227 -20.50 -63.27 -14.43
N LEU A 228 -19.28 -63.76 -14.22
CA LEU A 228 -18.39 -64.24 -15.26
C LEU A 228 -18.19 -65.74 -15.04
N GLU A 229 -18.87 -66.57 -15.82
CA GLU A 229 -18.87 -68.03 -15.62
C GLU A 229 -17.74 -68.73 -16.36
N THR A 230 -17.19 -68.10 -17.40
CA THR A 230 -16.11 -68.66 -18.21
C THR A 230 -14.81 -67.97 -17.85
N GLN A 231 -13.84 -68.73 -17.36
CA GLN A 231 -12.54 -68.19 -16.92
C GLN A 231 -11.37 -69.05 -17.40
N THR A 232 -10.26 -68.40 -17.71
CA THR A 232 -8.93 -69.00 -17.90
C THR A 232 -7.98 -68.34 -16.92
N GLY A 233 -7.44 -69.12 -15.98
CA GLY A 233 -6.63 -68.57 -14.89
C GLY A 233 -7.31 -68.57 -13.53
N VAL A 234 -6.73 -67.87 -12.57
CA VAL A 234 -7.34 -67.62 -11.25
C VAL A 234 -7.73 -66.15 -11.19
N VAL A 235 -9.03 -65.85 -11.05
CA VAL A 235 -9.53 -64.48 -10.93
C VAL A 235 -9.81 -64.16 -9.47
N GLU A 236 -9.07 -63.20 -8.91
CA GLU A 236 -9.25 -62.73 -7.54
C GLU A 236 -9.99 -61.38 -7.46
N SER A 237 -10.18 -60.71 -8.59
CA SER A 237 -10.93 -59.45 -8.71
C SER A 237 -12.43 -59.61 -8.52
N SER A 238 -13.06 -58.63 -7.88
CA SER A 238 -14.52 -58.48 -7.84
C SER A 238 -14.98 -57.44 -8.86
N ILE A 239 -16.26 -57.43 -9.25
CA ILE A 239 -16.77 -56.42 -10.20
C ILE A 239 -16.46 -54.98 -9.76
N ALA A 240 -16.08 -54.13 -10.72
CA ALA A 240 -15.75 -52.71 -10.47
C ALA A 240 -16.96 -51.83 -10.15
N LEU A 241 -18.18 -52.33 -10.33
CA LEU A 241 -19.43 -51.61 -10.05
C LEU A 241 -19.91 -51.88 -8.62
N THR A 242 -20.57 -50.88 -8.02
CA THR A 242 -21.16 -50.98 -6.68
C THR A 242 -22.36 -51.93 -6.66
N ASP A 243 -22.66 -52.47 -5.49
CA ASP A 243 -23.84 -53.35 -5.30
C ASP A 243 -25.16 -52.63 -5.62
N ALA A 244 -25.22 -51.31 -5.38
CA ALA A 244 -26.37 -50.49 -5.76
C ALA A 244 -26.52 -50.43 -7.29
N GLU A 245 -25.41 -50.14 -7.99
CA GLU A 245 -25.44 -50.05 -9.45
C GLU A 245 -25.80 -51.37 -10.11
N THR A 246 -25.17 -52.47 -9.69
CA THR A 246 -25.46 -53.80 -10.27
C THR A 246 -26.91 -54.26 -10.03
N ALA A 247 -27.60 -53.71 -9.03
CA ALA A 247 -29.01 -53.97 -8.75
C ALA A 247 -29.97 -53.03 -9.51
N ASP A 248 -29.57 -51.76 -9.68
CA ASP A 248 -30.42 -50.70 -10.24
C ASP A 248 -30.25 -50.51 -11.75
N TYR A 249 -29.16 -51.03 -12.34
CA TYR A 249 -28.93 -50.93 -13.78
C TYR A 249 -30.07 -51.59 -14.58
N GLY A 250 -30.73 -50.77 -15.40
CA GLY A 250 -32.00 -51.10 -16.04
C GLY A 250 -31.89 -51.86 -17.37
N TYR A 251 -30.67 -52.11 -17.86
CA TYR A 251 -30.42 -52.58 -19.24
C TYR A 251 -29.59 -53.87 -19.28
N LEU A 252 -29.55 -54.50 -20.45
CA LEU A 252 -28.63 -55.61 -20.75
C LEU A 252 -27.55 -55.12 -21.72
N LEU A 253 -26.34 -55.65 -21.60
CA LEU A 253 -25.18 -55.28 -22.41
C LEU A 253 -25.16 -56.01 -23.76
N PHE A 254 -26.28 -56.02 -24.49
CA PHE A 254 -26.40 -56.67 -25.80
C PHE A 254 -26.28 -55.66 -26.96
N THR A 255 -25.71 -56.07 -28.09
CA THR A 255 -25.85 -55.36 -29.36
C THR A 255 -26.61 -56.25 -30.33
N GLU A 256 -27.65 -55.71 -30.95
CA GLU A 256 -28.33 -56.37 -32.07
C GLU A 256 -28.06 -55.58 -33.35
N ASN A 257 -27.03 -56.00 -34.08
CA ASN A 257 -26.67 -55.46 -35.38
C ASN A 257 -26.75 -56.56 -36.46
N TYR A 258 -27.08 -56.20 -37.69
CA TYR A 258 -27.23 -57.16 -38.81
C TYR A 258 -26.05 -57.09 -39.78
N ASN A 259 -24.92 -56.56 -39.32
CA ASN A 259 -23.75 -56.29 -40.17
C ASN A 259 -23.04 -57.58 -40.63
N THR A 260 -23.27 -58.71 -39.96
CA THR A 260 -22.74 -60.04 -40.29
C THR A 260 -23.87 -60.99 -40.71
N ASP A 261 -23.61 -61.88 -41.67
CA ASP A 261 -24.60 -62.88 -42.14
C ASP A 261 -25.09 -63.77 -40.98
N PRO A 262 -26.39 -63.77 -40.63
CA PRO A 262 -26.94 -64.61 -39.57
C PRO A 262 -27.01 -66.10 -39.96
N GLY A 263 -26.57 -66.48 -41.16
CA GLY A 263 -26.65 -67.86 -41.66
C GLY A 263 -28.06 -68.24 -42.10
N LEU A 264 -28.82 -67.30 -42.67
CA LEU A 264 -30.25 -67.46 -42.98
C LEU A 264 -30.58 -68.49 -44.08
N GLY A 265 -29.61 -69.21 -44.67
CA GLY A 265 -29.85 -70.43 -45.43
C GLY A 265 -31.04 -70.41 -46.43
N ALA A 266 -31.89 -71.44 -46.40
CA ALA A 266 -33.00 -71.64 -47.35
C ALA A 266 -34.26 -70.79 -47.06
N PHE A 267 -34.09 -69.50 -46.75
CA PHE A 267 -35.17 -68.53 -46.51
C PHE A 267 -36.17 -68.98 -45.42
N PRO A 268 -35.78 -68.97 -44.14
CA PRO A 268 -36.60 -69.46 -43.05
C PRO A 268 -37.73 -68.48 -42.71
N SER A 269 -38.84 -69.01 -42.20
CA SER A 269 -39.94 -68.22 -41.64
C SER A 269 -39.67 -67.67 -40.23
N SER A 270 -38.58 -68.13 -39.61
CA SER A 270 -38.08 -67.60 -38.33
C SER A 270 -36.58 -67.87 -38.18
N PHE A 271 -35.86 -66.95 -37.55
CA PHE A 271 -34.46 -67.15 -37.17
C PHE A 271 -34.16 -66.54 -35.81
N THR A 272 -32.99 -66.87 -35.26
CA THR A 272 -32.50 -66.28 -34.02
C THR A 272 -31.13 -65.65 -34.28
N LEU A 273 -30.94 -64.42 -33.81
CA LEU A 273 -29.68 -63.69 -33.85
C LEU A 273 -29.49 -63.00 -32.49
N ASN A 274 -28.31 -63.14 -31.88
CA ASN A 274 -27.93 -62.67 -30.54
C ASN A 274 -29.06 -62.73 -29.49
N GLY A 275 -29.77 -63.87 -29.42
CA GLY A 275 -30.87 -64.09 -28.47
C GLY A 275 -32.23 -63.52 -28.87
N PHE A 276 -32.31 -62.69 -29.92
CA PHE A 276 -33.56 -62.24 -30.52
C PHE A 276 -34.09 -63.27 -31.51
N THR A 277 -35.36 -63.63 -31.34
CA THR A 277 -36.10 -64.48 -32.28
C THR A 277 -36.98 -63.61 -33.16
N TYR A 278 -36.74 -63.69 -34.47
CA TYR A 278 -37.49 -63.03 -35.53
C TYR A 278 -38.42 -64.06 -36.13
N ALA A 279 -39.73 -63.81 -36.11
CA ALA A 279 -40.70 -64.78 -36.59
C ALA A 279 -41.83 -64.11 -37.35
N PHE A 280 -42.16 -64.64 -38.52
CA PHE A 280 -43.42 -64.31 -39.18
C PHE A 280 -44.60 -64.93 -38.43
N SER A 281 -45.62 -64.12 -38.23
CA SER A 281 -46.88 -64.46 -37.59
C SER A 281 -48.01 -63.72 -38.34
N GLY A 282 -49.18 -64.33 -38.51
CA GLY A 282 -50.28 -63.70 -39.25
C GLY A 282 -50.08 -63.61 -40.78
N GLY A 283 -51.10 -63.13 -41.48
CA GLY A 283 -51.15 -63.14 -42.95
C GLY A 283 -51.04 -64.54 -43.54
N ASP A 284 -50.36 -64.67 -44.67
CA ASP A 284 -49.98 -65.93 -45.31
C ASP A 284 -48.51 -66.34 -45.04
N GLY A 285 -47.82 -65.59 -44.18
CA GLY A 285 -46.45 -65.83 -43.77
C GLY A 285 -45.40 -65.30 -44.76
N GLY A 286 -44.16 -65.20 -44.26
CA GLY A 286 -43.03 -64.70 -45.03
C GLY A 286 -41.76 -65.45 -44.70
N SER A 287 -40.67 -65.04 -45.34
CA SER A 287 -39.34 -65.54 -45.10
C SER A 287 -38.37 -64.39 -44.92
N PHE A 288 -37.23 -64.66 -44.28
CA PHE A 288 -36.14 -63.71 -44.12
C PHE A 288 -34.98 -64.07 -45.05
N ALA A 289 -34.32 -63.04 -45.57
CA ALA A 289 -33.01 -63.12 -46.20
C ALA A 289 -32.06 -62.08 -45.57
N TRP A 290 -30.79 -62.18 -45.90
CA TRP A 290 -29.77 -61.21 -45.51
C TRP A 290 -29.04 -60.72 -46.76
N ASP A 291 -28.75 -59.42 -46.82
CA ASP A 291 -28.01 -58.80 -47.91
C ASP A 291 -26.88 -57.94 -47.35
N SER A 292 -25.64 -58.30 -47.70
CA SER A 292 -24.39 -57.67 -47.26
C SER A 292 -24.21 -56.21 -47.66
N SER A 293 -25.09 -55.66 -48.50
CA SER A 293 -24.93 -54.34 -49.12
C SER A 293 -26.11 -53.40 -48.91
N LEU A 294 -27.17 -53.88 -48.26
CA LEU A 294 -28.41 -53.14 -48.09
C LEU A 294 -28.48 -52.34 -46.81
N GLY A 295 -27.60 -52.54 -45.83
CA GLY A 295 -27.59 -51.83 -44.54
C GLY A 295 -27.10 -50.39 -44.62
N VAL A 296 -27.29 -49.66 -43.53
CA VAL A 296 -26.83 -48.27 -43.37
C VAL A 296 -25.30 -48.23 -43.49
N GLY A 297 -24.77 -47.32 -44.30
CA GLY A 297 -23.34 -47.26 -44.57
C GLY A 297 -22.80 -48.37 -45.50
N GLY A 298 -23.69 -49.18 -46.10
CA GLY A 298 -23.32 -50.26 -47.03
C GLY A 298 -22.96 -51.58 -46.34
N THR A 299 -23.45 -51.79 -45.13
CA THR A 299 -23.29 -53.01 -44.34
C THR A 299 -24.38 -54.04 -44.65
N GLY A 300 -24.42 -55.13 -43.88
CA GLY A 300 -25.47 -56.14 -43.95
C GLY A 300 -26.80 -55.69 -43.36
N ALA A 301 -27.93 -56.13 -43.93
CA ALA A 301 -29.27 -55.93 -43.36
C ALA A 301 -30.17 -57.15 -43.58
N VAL A 302 -31.22 -57.29 -42.74
CA VAL A 302 -32.22 -58.36 -42.89
C VAL A 302 -33.37 -57.87 -43.77
N THR A 303 -33.66 -58.65 -44.82
CA THR A 303 -34.73 -58.37 -45.77
C THR A 303 -35.91 -59.31 -45.54
N PRO A 304 -37.03 -58.84 -44.98
CA PRO A 304 -38.26 -59.61 -44.92
C PRO A 304 -38.95 -59.65 -46.29
N PHE A 305 -39.60 -60.77 -46.62
CA PHE A 305 -40.45 -60.85 -47.80
C PHE A 305 -41.63 -61.80 -47.67
N SER A 306 -42.75 -61.43 -48.30
CA SER A 306 -43.97 -62.24 -48.33
C SER A 306 -43.83 -63.42 -49.30
N ASN A 307 -44.30 -64.61 -48.91
CA ASN A 307 -44.15 -65.86 -49.70
C ASN A 307 -45.26 -66.08 -50.75
N SER A 308 -46.15 -65.11 -50.95
CA SER A 308 -47.40 -65.25 -51.70
C SER A 308 -47.64 -64.07 -52.61
N THR A 309 -48.39 -64.28 -53.69
CA THR A 309 -48.74 -63.22 -54.66
C THR A 309 -49.91 -62.33 -54.22
N ASN A 310 -50.47 -62.54 -53.02
CA ASN A 310 -51.61 -61.77 -52.52
C ASN A 310 -51.15 -60.53 -51.75
N THR A 311 -50.92 -59.43 -52.47
CA THR A 311 -50.35 -58.18 -51.95
C THR A 311 -51.29 -57.33 -51.05
N ASN A 312 -52.34 -57.93 -50.47
CA ASN A 312 -53.38 -57.21 -49.72
C ASN A 312 -53.59 -57.77 -48.29
N THR A 313 -52.78 -58.72 -47.84
CA THR A 313 -52.89 -59.30 -46.50
C THR A 313 -51.86 -58.67 -45.58
N THR A 314 -52.27 -58.26 -44.38
CA THR A 314 -51.32 -57.77 -43.38
C THR A 314 -50.51 -58.94 -42.82
N GLU A 315 -49.21 -58.95 -43.06
CA GLU A 315 -48.25 -59.84 -42.40
C GLU A 315 -47.69 -59.17 -41.14
N THR A 316 -47.25 -60.00 -40.19
CA THR A 316 -46.66 -59.52 -38.94
C THR A 316 -45.32 -60.20 -38.69
N ILE A 317 -44.27 -59.42 -38.44
CA ILE A 317 -43.02 -59.91 -37.90
C ILE A 317 -43.04 -59.62 -36.40
N THR A 318 -42.79 -60.65 -35.61
CA THR A 318 -42.60 -60.52 -34.18
C THR A 318 -41.13 -60.74 -33.86
N ILE A 319 -40.52 -59.80 -33.15
CA ILE A 319 -39.16 -59.89 -32.64
C ILE A 319 -39.27 -60.00 -31.12
N THR A 320 -38.83 -61.13 -30.56
CA THR A 320 -38.84 -61.40 -29.12
C THR A 320 -37.46 -61.76 -28.63
N TYR A 321 -37.06 -61.21 -27.50
CA TYR A 321 -35.79 -61.58 -26.87
C TYR A 321 -35.97 -62.78 -25.93
N ALA A 322 -35.13 -63.80 -26.08
CA ALA A 322 -35.26 -65.07 -25.35
C ALA A 322 -35.16 -64.92 -23.82
N SER A 323 -34.43 -63.89 -23.36
CA SER A 323 -34.14 -63.68 -21.94
C SER A 323 -35.10 -62.69 -21.25
N GLY A 324 -35.99 -62.01 -21.99
CA GLY A 324 -36.98 -61.10 -21.40
C GLY A 324 -37.17 -59.80 -22.19
N ALA A 325 -37.13 -58.67 -21.49
CA ALA A 325 -37.25 -57.36 -22.11
C ALA A 325 -35.88 -56.77 -22.51
N PHE A 326 -35.91 -55.84 -23.46
CA PHE A 326 -34.78 -55.14 -24.07
C PHE A 326 -35.17 -53.68 -24.31
N SER A 327 -34.18 -52.80 -24.43
CA SER A 327 -34.37 -51.37 -24.74
C SER A 327 -33.63 -51.01 -26.01
N PHE A 328 -34.16 -50.04 -26.74
CA PHE A 328 -33.53 -49.44 -27.91
C PHE A 328 -34.03 -48.00 -28.07
N THR A 329 -33.23 -47.12 -28.66
CA THR A 329 -33.65 -45.76 -29.00
C THR A 329 -34.34 -45.73 -30.36
N SER A 330 -33.77 -46.39 -31.37
CA SER A 330 -34.43 -46.56 -32.66
C SER A 330 -34.03 -47.84 -33.39
N ILE A 331 -34.78 -48.24 -34.41
CA ILE A 331 -34.39 -49.27 -35.38
C ILE A 331 -34.33 -48.64 -36.77
N GLN A 332 -33.32 -48.96 -37.57
CA GLN A 332 -33.21 -48.47 -38.94
C GLN A 332 -34.09 -49.32 -39.86
N VAL A 333 -34.95 -48.66 -40.63
CA VAL A 333 -35.93 -49.34 -41.47
C VAL A 333 -35.98 -48.69 -42.83
N LYS A 334 -35.85 -49.51 -43.85
CA LYS A 334 -36.12 -49.15 -45.23
C LYS A 334 -37.40 -49.85 -45.64
N SER A 335 -38.52 -49.12 -45.71
CA SER A 335 -39.75 -49.65 -46.30
C SER A 335 -40.05 -48.87 -47.58
N GLN A 336 -39.93 -49.52 -48.73
CA GLN A 336 -40.23 -48.92 -50.04
C GLN A 336 -41.52 -49.48 -50.65
N SER A 337 -41.93 -50.67 -50.22
CA SER A 337 -43.10 -51.35 -50.75
C SER A 337 -44.43 -50.82 -50.18
N ALA A 338 -44.45 -50.52 -48.87
CA ALA A 338 -45.61 -50.03 -48.11
C ALA A 338 -45.17 -49.36 -46.81
N ALA A 339 -46.10 -48.66 -46.14
CA ALA A 339 -45.89 -48.16 -44.79
C ALA A 339 -45.82 -49.32 -43.78
N TRP A 340 -44.83 -49.31 -42.89
CA TRP A 340 -44.72 -50.30 -41.81
C TRP A 340 -45.18 -49.67 -40.50
N THR A 341 -45.89 -50.45 -39.69
CA THR A 341 -46.25 -50.05 -38.32
C THR A 341 -45.45 -50.86 -37.33
N PHE A 342 -44.76 -50.17 -36.42
CA PHE A 342 -43.96 -50.74 -35.35
C PHE A 342 -44.70 -50.55 -34.04
N THR A 343 -44.89 -51.62 -33.30
CA THR A 343 -45.55 -51.61 -31.99
C THR A 343 -44.68 -52.34 -30.99
N GLY A 344 -44.05 -51.58 -30.09
CA GLY A 344 -43.33 -52.12 -28.94
C GLY A 344 -44.30 -52.58 -27.86
N LYS A 345 -44.10 -53.76 -27.30
CA LYS A 345 -44.91 -54.32 -26.21
C LYS A 345 -44.03 -54.75 -25.04
N LEU A 346 -44.52 -54.54 -23.83
CA LEU A 346 -43.96 -55.05 -22.59
C LEU A 346 -45.03 -55.81 -21.82
N SER A 347 -44.77 -57.09 -21.53
CA SER A 347 -45.70 -58.04 -20.89
C SER A 347 -47.09 -58.02 -21.53
N GLY A 348 -47.13 -57.93 -22.85
CA GLY A 348 -48.36 -57.87 -23.66
C GLY A 348 -49.05 -56.50 -23.74
N SER A 349 -48.58 -55.48 -23.02
CA SER A 349 -49.11 -54.10 -23.09
C SER A 349 -48.29 -53.25 -24.08
N THR A 350 -48.92 -52.39 -24.87
CA THR A 350 -48.21 -51.50 -25.81
C THR A 350 -47.42 -50.44 -25.06
N ALA A 351 -46.10 -50.41 -25.27
CA ALA A 351 -45.18 -49.41 -24.74
C ALA A 351 -45.04 -48.20 -25.69
N GLY A 352 -45.10 -48.44 -27.01
CA GLY A 352 -45.01 -47.40 -28.03
C GLY A 352 -45.48 -47.90 -29.40
N THR A 353 -45.87 -46.97 -30.27
CA THR A 353 -46.20 -47.26 -31.67
C THR A 353 -45.69 -46.15 -32.56
N ASP A 354 -45.07 -46.51 -33.67
CA ASP A 354 -44.62 -45.58 -34.71
C ASP A 354 -44.84 -46.19 -36.10
N THR A 355 -44.89 -45.34 -37.13
CA THR A 355 -45.18 -45.75 -38.51
C THR A 355 -44.23 -45.12 -39.51
N THR A 356 -43.61 -45.92 -40.36
CA THR A 356 -42.83 -45.42 -41.49
C THR A 356 -43.72 -45.11 -42.68
N SER A 357 -43.24 -44.22 -43.55
CA SER A 357 -43.80 -44.03 -44.89
C SER A 357 -42.89 -44.67 -45.94
N ALA A 358 -43.42 -44.94 -47.13
CA ALA A 358 -42.61 -45.50 -48.21
C ALA A 358 -41.50 -44.52 -48.62
N ALA A 359 -40.24 -44.89 -48.43
CA ALA A 359 -39.08 -44.01 -48.67
C ALA A 359 -37.90 -44.77 -49.28
N ALA A 360 -37.15 -44.10 -50.17
CA ALA A 360 -36.04 -44.71 -50.91
C ALA A 360 -34.81 -45.06 -50.05
N GLY A 361 -34.69 -44.47 -48.86
CA GLY A 361 -33.59 -44.69 -47.91
C GLY A 361 -34.09 -45.20 -46.55
N PHE A 362 -33.16 -45.53 -45.67
CA PHE A 362 -33.48 -45.88 -44.28
C PHE A 362 -34.09 -44.70 -43.53
N GLN A 363 -34.99 -45.04 -42.62
CA GLN A 363 -35.64 -44.15 -41.66
C GLN A 363 -35.42 -44.76 -40.28
N SER A 364 -35.10 -43.92 -39.29
CA SER A 364 -35.10 -44.34 -37.89
C SER A 364 -36.54 -44.39 -37.38
N VAL A 365 -36.92 -45.53 -36.81
CA VAL A 365 -38.19 -45.69 -36.09
C VAL A 365 -37.91 -45.65 -34.60
N SER A 366 -38.51 -44.71 -33.88
CA SER A 366 -38.30 -44.53 -32.44
C SER A 366 -39.63 -44.33 -31.70
N PHE A 367 -39.59 -44.52 -30.38
CA PHE A 367 -40.75 -44.26 -29.51
C PHE A 367 -40.55 -43.00 -28.63
N GLY A 368 -39.56 -42.16 -28.96
CA GLY A 368 -39.27 -40.87 -28.32
C GLY A 368 -38.20 -40.90 -27.23
N SER A 369 -38.12 -41.97 -26.44
CA SER A 369 -37.04 -42.22 -25.46
C SER A 369 -36.66 -43.71 -25.53
N PRO A 370 -35.51 -44.15 -24.96
CA PRO A 370 -35.21 -45.57 -24.86
C PRO A 370 -36.40 -46.29 -24.22
N THR A 371 -37.02 -47.19 -24.99
CA THR A 371 -38.28 -47.81 -24.59
C THR A 371 -38.05 -49.29 -24.32
N ILE A 372 -38.36 -49.70 -23.09
CA ILE A 372 -38.22 -51.09 -22.66
C ILE A 372 -39.41 -51.91 -23.18
N ILE A 373 -39.12 -52.97 -23.93
CA ILE A 373 -40.11 -53.88 -24.53
C ILE A 373 -39.64 -55.33 -24.42
N ASP A 374 -40.54 -56.30 -24.36
CA ASP A 374 -40.19 -57.73 -24.55
C ASP A 374 -40.45 -58.21 -25.99
N THR A 375 -41.28 -57.46 -26.73
CA THR A 375 -41.73 -57.84 -28.05
C THR A 375 -41.84 -56.61 -28.93
N LEU A 376 -41.14 -56.60 -30.06
CA LEU A 376 -41.39 -55.65 -31.15
C LEU A 376 -42.26 -56.32 -32.22
N VAL A 377 -43.39 -55.69 -32.53
CA VAL A 377 -44.34 -56.17 -33.53
C VAL A 377 -44.28 -55.22 -34.73
N ILE A 378 -43.92 -55.76 -35.89
CA ILE A 378 -43.86 -55.01 -37.15
C ILE A 378 -44.97 -55.53 -38.05
N THR A 379 -45.84 -54.66 -38.54
CA THR A 379 -46.91 -55.03 -39.47
C THR A 379 -46.84 -54.23 -40.76
N ALA A 380 -46.96 -54.91 -41.89
CA ALA A 380 -47.06 -54.32 -43.22
C ALA A 380 -48.12 -55.08 -44.04
N VAL A 381 -48.62 -54.49 -45.14
CA VAL A 381 -49.56 -55.15 -46.06
C VAL A 381 -48.88 -56.01 -47.13
N ASN A 382 -47.55 -55.89 -47.23
CA ASN A 382 -46.67 -56.72 -48.04
C ASN A 382 -45.21 -56.37 -47.66
N PHE A 383 -44.32 -57.36 -47.64
CA PHE A 383 -42.88 -57.17 -47.49
C PHE A 383 -42.16 -57.55 -48.81
N ASP A 384 -41.25 -56.72 -49.32
CA ASP A 384 -40.50 -56.93 -50.57
C ASP A 384 -39.00 -57.11 -50.32
N SER A 385 -38.48 -58.33 -50.53
CA SER A 385 -37.07 -58.70 -50.31
C SER A 385 -36.05 -57.83 -51.05
N SER A 386 -36.44 -57.16 -52.14
CA SER A 386 -35.52 -56.37 -52.96
C SER A 386 -35.46 -54.90 -52.56
N THR A 387 -36.46 -54.42 -51.81
CA THR A 387 -36.61 -52.99 -51.52
C THR A 387 -36.82 -52.68 -50.06
N ASP A 388 -37.21 -53.67 -49.27
CA ASP A 388 -37.45 -53.56 -47.85
C ASP A 388 -36.36 -54.22 -47.00
N ALA A 389 -35.95 -53.53 -45.95
CA ALA A 389 -34.99 -54.01 -44.98
C ALA A 389 -35.27 -53.40 -43.61
N PHE A 390 -34.92 -54.13 -42.55
CA PHE A 390 -34.62 -53.51 -41.27
C PHE A 390 -33.17 -53.81 -40.91
N ASP A 391 -32.57 -52.85 -40.24
CA ASP A 391 -31.16 -52.79 -39.90
C ASP A 391 -31.02 -52.21 -38.49
N ASP A 392 -29.90 -52.53 -37.84
CA ASP A 392 -29.42 -52.17 -36.50
C ASP A 392 -30.42 -51.57 -35.50
N PHE A 393 -30.53 -52.19 -34.32
CA PHE A 393 -31.08 -51.51 -33.15
C PHE A 393 -30.05 -50.48 -32.65
N ILE A 394 -30.42 -49.20 -32.66
CA ILE A 394 -29.59 -48.08 -32.22
C ILE A 394 -29.90 -47.73 -30.76
N THR A 395 -28.85 -47.72 -29.94
CA THR A 395 -28.77 -47.02 -28.66
C THR A 395 -28.02 -45.70 -28.89
N THR A 396 -28.62 -44.55 -28.57
CA THR A 396 -27.96 -43.24 -28.79
C THR A 396 -26.79 -43.07 -27.83
N VAL A 397 -25.66 -42.59 -28.36
CA VAL A 397 -24.47 -42.22 -27.58
C VAL A 397 -24.59 -40.74 -27.21
N PRO A 398 -24.52 -40.37 -25.92
CA PRO A 398 -24.52 -38.98 -25.48
C PRO A 398 -23.25 -38.23 -25.91
N PRO A 399 -23.29 -36.89 -26.03
CA PRO A 399 -22.09 -36.10 -26.24
C PRO A 399 -21.13 -36.23 -25.04
N VAL A 400 -19.84 -36.07 -25.28
CA VAL A 400 -18.79 -36.07 -24.24
C VAL A 400 -17.99 -34.78 -24.34
N ASN A 401 -17.92 -34.04 -23.24
CA ASN A 401 -17.01 -32.93 -23.04
C ASN A 401 -15.70 -33.45 -22.43
N THR A 402 -14.59 -32.80 -22.76
CA THR A 402 -13.32 -32.99 -22.08
C THR A 402 -12.81 -31.62 -21.69
N VAL A 403 -12.68 -31.39 -20.39
CA VAL A 403 -12.26 -30.11 -19.81
C VAL A 403 -10.96 -30.25 -19.01
N PRO A 404 -10.16 -29.18 -18.87
CA PRO A 404 -9.00 -29.22 -18.00
C PRO A 404 -9.40 -29.16 -16.52
N GLY A 405 -8.46 -29.47 -15.63
CA GLY A 405 -8.59 -29.16 -14.20
C GLY A 405 -8.66 -27.65 -13.93
N ALA A 406 -8.76 -27.27 -12.65
CA ALA A 406 -8.85 -25.88 -12.23
C ALA A 406 -7.71 -25.00 -12.78
N GLN A 407 -8.05 -23.81 -13.28
CA GLN A 407 -7.11 -22.86 -13.87
C GLN A 407 -6.80 -21.73 -12.91
N THR A 408 -5.60 -21.16 -13.00
CA THR A 408 -5.19 -19.98 -12.22
C THR A 408 -4.61 -18.93 -13.14
N MET A 409 -5.02 -17.68 -12.94
CA MET A 409 -4.53 -16.52 -13.69
C MET A 409 -4.30 -15.33 -12.76
N LEU A 410 -3.67 -14.29 -13.29
CA LEU A 410 -3.62 -12.97 -12.64
C LEU A 410 -4.86 -12.18 -13.04
N GLU A 411 -5.33 -11.28 -12.16
CA GLU A 411 -6.33 -10.30 -12.58
C GLU A 411 -5.81 -9.39 -13.70
N ASP A 412 -6.74 -8.77 -14.43
CA ASP A 412 -6.47 -7.89 -15.57
C ASP A 412 -5.64 -8.52 -16.70
N THR A 413 -5.59 -9.84 -16.75
CA THR A 413 -5.04 -10.63 -17.86
C THR A 413 -6.15 -11.45 -18.52
N THR A 414 -5.83 -12.09 -19.64
CA THR A 414 -6.73 -13.01 -20.33
C THR A 414 -6.17 -14.43 -20.23
N LEU A 415 -7.01 -15.39 -19.87
CA LEU A 415 -6.71 -16.81 -19.90
C LEU A 415 -7.18 -17.41 -21.23
N THR A 416 -6.30 -18.11 -21.94
CA THR A 416 -6.64 -18.77 -23.21
C THR A 416 -6.65 -20.29 -23.02
N PHE A 417 -7.77 -20.93 -23.37
CA PHE A 417 -7.94 -22.38 -23.45
C PHE A 417 -7.51 -22.84 -24.84
N SER A 418 -6.51 -23.73 -24.92
CA SER A 418 -6.06 -24.30 -26.19
C SER A 418 -5.26 -25.57 -25.99
N SER A 419 -5.15 -26.36 -27.06
CA SER A 419 -4.26 -27.53 -27.11
C SER A 419 -2.79 -27.13 -26.87
N GLY A 420 -2.35 -26.01 -27.43
CA GLY A 420 -1.00 -25.48 -27.27
C GLY A 420 -0.64 -25.09 -25.83
N ASN A 421 -1.64 -24.70 -25.02
CA ASN A 421 -1.47 -24.37 -23.61
C ASN A 421 -1.68 -25.58 -22.68
N GLY A 422 -2.05 -26.75 -23.20
CA GLY A 422 -2.31 -27.95 -22.41
C GLY A 422 -3.58 -27.88 -21.55
N ASN A 423 -4.50 -26.98 -21.86
CA ASN A 423 -5.76 -26.76 -21.12
C ASN A 423 -6.98 -26.69 -22.07
N ALA A 424 -6.96 -27.47 -23.14
CA ALA A 424 -8.01 -27.46 -24.15
C ALA A 424 -9.37 -27.90 -23.58
N ILE A 425 -10.44 -27.35 -24.15
CA ILE A 425 -11.80 -27.84 -23.99
C ILE A 425 -12.20 -28.45 -25.33
N THR A 426 -12.67 -29.69 -25.34
CA THR A 426 -13.12 -30.38 -26.55
C THR A 426 -14.45 -31.07 -26.34
N VAL A 427 -15.20 -31.26 -27.42
CA VAL A 427 -16.48 -31.97 -27.45
C VAL A 427 -16.41 -33.06 -28.52
N SER A 428 -16.94 -34.24 -28.22
CA SER A 428 -17.12 -35.35 -29.17
C SER A 428 -18.56 -35.86 -29.10
N ASP A 429 -19.10 -36.20 -30.26
CA ASP A 429 -20.46 -36.71 -30.44
C ASP A 429 -20.54 -37.41 -31.80
N GLN A 430 -21.38 -38.45 -31.92
CA GLN A 430 -21.67 -39.10 -33.19
C GLN A 430 -22.66 -38.26 -34.03
N ASP A 431 -23.44 -37.40 -33.38
CA ASP A 431 -24.46 -36.54 -33.97
C ASP A 431 -24.06 -35.04 -33.99
N SER A 432 -24.96 -34.19 -34.49
CA SER A 432 -24.77 -32.74 -34.43
C SER A 432 -25.10 -32.20 -33.03
N THR A 433 -24.14 -31.54 -32.39
CA THR A 433 -24.24 -31.07 -31.00
C THR A 433 -24.56 -29.57 -30.89
N SER A 434 -25.36 -29.21 -29.90
CA SER A 434 -25.50 -27.85 -29.36
C SER A 434 -24.64 -27.73 -28.11
N LEU A 435 -23.79 -26.70 -28.03
CA LEU A 435 -22.93 -26.40 -26.89
C LEU A 435 -23.33 -25.09 -26.22
N SER A 436 -23.47 -25.10 -24.90
CA SER A 436 -23.56 -23.91 -24.06
C SER A 436 -22.30 -23.76 -23.23
N VAL A 437 -21.69 -22.59 -23.26
CA VAL A 437 -20.53 -22.23 -22.44
C VAL A 437 -20.92 -21.02 -21.60
N THR A 438 -20.92 -21.18 -20.28
CA THR A 438 -21.29 -20.14 -19.33
C THR A 438 -20.18 -19.90 -18.34
N SER A 439 -19.75 -18.67 -18.20
CA SER A 439 -18.92 -18.24 -17.08
C SER A 439 -19.82 -17.75 -15.93
N GLY A 440 -19.46 -18.08 -14.69
CA GLY A 440 -20.15 -17.54 -13.51
C GLY A 440 -19.88 -16.05 -13.26
N SER A 441 -18.75 -15.54 -13.76
CA SER A 441 -18.33 -14.13 -13.73
C SER A 441 -17.22 -13.92 -14.76
N GLY A 442 -17.17 -12.76 -15.42
CA GLY A 442 -16.18 -12.44 -16.46
C GLY A 442 -16.72 -12.67 -17.88
N GLY A 443 -15.96 -12.28 -18.90
CA GLY A 443 -16.37 -12.42 -20.30
C GLY A 443 -15.62 -13.53 -21.04
N LEU A 444 -16.32 -14.21 -21.95
CA LEU A 444 -15.82 -15.27 -22.82
C LEU A 444 -15.77 -14.80 -24.27
N THR A 445 -14.69 -15.14 -24.99
CA THR A 445 -14.52 -14.80 -26.41
C THR A 445 -13.93 -15.98 -27.18
N LEU A 446 -14.63 -16.48 -28.20
CA LEU A 446 -14.15 -17.57 -29.05
C LEU A 446 -13.05 -17.09 -30.01
N ALA A 447 -12.19 -18.02 -30.44
CA ALA A 447 -11.15 -17.73 -31.43
C ALA A 447 -11.73 -17.41 -32.83
N GLY A 448 -12.90 -17.96 -33.13
CA GLY A 448 -13.65 -17.74 -34.35
C GLY A 448 -15.05 -18.32 -34.27
N THR A 449 -15.95 -17.89 -35.16
CA THR A 449 -17.37 -18.27 -35.17
C THR A 449 -17.82 -18.92 -36.48
N GLY A 450 -16.87 -19.24 -37.37
CA GLY A 450 -17.17 -19.89 -38.65
C GLY A 450 -17.78 -21.28 -38.44
N GLY A 451 -18.87 -21.58 -39.15
CA GLY A 451 -19.57 -22.87 -39.04
C GLY A 451 -20.50 -23.00 -37.83
N LEU A 452 -20.55 -21.99 -36.95
CA LEU A 452 -21.40 -21.97 -35.77
C LEU A 452 -22.69 -21.16 -35.97
N SER A 453 -23.76 -21.61 -35.32
CA SER A 453 -25.05 -20.93 -35.26
C SER A 453 -25.44 -20.65 -33.81
N PHE A 454 -25.52 -19.37 -33.43
CA PHE A 454 -25.76 -18.93 -32.05
C PHE A 454 -27.25 -18.79 -31.74
N THR A 455 -27.65 -19.25 -30.57
CA THR A 455 -28.97 -19.00 -29.95
C THR A 455 -28.87 -18.06 -28.75
N THR A 456 -27.69 -17.94 -28.13
CA THR A 456 -27.37 -16.98 -27.07
C THR A 456 -25.90 -16.55 -27.22
N GLY A 457 -25.60 -15.28 -26.96
CA GLY A 457 -24.27 -14.70 -27.20
C GLY A 457 -23.94 -14.53 -28.68
N ASP A 458 -22.81 -13.90 -28.97
CA ASP A 458 -22.26 -13.74 -30.33
C ASP A 458 -20.84 -14.31 -30.47
N GLY A 459 -20.30 -14.86 -29.38
CA GLY A 459 -18.95 -15.42 -29.30
C GLY A 459 -17.90 -14.39 -28.89
N SER A 460 -18.28 -13.18 -28.47
CA SER A 460 -17.36 -12.11 -28.09
C SER A 460 -17.79 -11.37 -26.82
N ALA A 461 -16.97 -11.47 -25.77
CA ALA A 461 -17.19 -10.87 -24.46
C ALA A 461 -18.54 -11.22 -23.81
N ASP A 462 -18.99 -12.47 -24.01
CA ASP A 462 -20.24 -12.99 -23.46
C ASP A 462 -20.03 -13.63 -22.08
N GLU A 463 -20.93 -13.42 -21.12
CA GLU A 463 -20.96 -14.24 -19.88
C GLU A 463 -21.46 -15.65 -20.17
N THR A 464 -22.48 -15.78 -21.04
CA THR A 464 -23.03 -17.05 -21.53
C THR A 464 -23.16 -16.99 -23.05
N MET A 465 -22.73 -18.05 -23.73
CA MET A 465 -23.00 -18.28 -25.14
C MET A 465 -23.54 -19.69 -25.36
N THR A 466 -24.47 -19.84 -26.31
CA THR A 466 -25.00 -21.14 -26.74
C THR A 466 -25.03 -21.17 -28.25
N PHE A 467 -24.39 -22.18 -28.84
CA PHE A 467 -24.24 -22.32 -30.27
C PHE A 467 -24.27 -23.79 -30.70
N SER A 468 -24.59 -24.04 -31.96
CA SER A 468 -24.58 -25.36 -32.59
C SER A 468 -23.73 -25.33 -33.86
N GLY A 469 -23.16 -26.47 -34.24
CA GLY A 469 -22.28 -26.59 -35.40
C GLY A 469 -21.83 -28.03 -35.60
N THR A 470 -20.92 -28.26 -36.54
CA THR A 470 -20.23 -29.56 -36.60
C THR A 470 -19.25 -29.68 -35.44
N ILE A 471 -18.95 -30.89 -34.97
CA ILE A 471 -17.93 -31.13 -33.93
C ILE A 471 -16.57 -30.51 -34.29
N THR A 472 -16.21 -30.54 -35.57
CA THR A 472 -14.97 -29.92 -36.06
C THR A 472 -14.99 -28.40 -35.87
N ASP A 473 -16.09 -27.73 -36.24
CA ASP A 473 -16.22 -26.28 -36.12
C ASP A 473 -16.28 -25.84 -34.64
N ILE A 474 -16.98 -26.60 -33.80
CA ILE A 474 -17.06 -26.36 -32.35
C ILE A 474 -15.66 -26.44 -31.73
N ASN A 475 -14.93 -27.54 -31.96
CA ASN A 475 -13.59 -27.70 -31.40
C ASN A 475 -12.59 -26.68 -31.95
N THR A 476 -12.74 -26.26 -33.21
CA THR A 476 -11.94 -25.16 -33.79
C THR A 476 -12.22 -23.83 -33.09
N ALA A 477 -13.45 -23.54 -32.71
CA ALA A 477 -13.81 -22.32 -32.00
C ALA A 477 -13.34 -22.32 -30.53
N LEU A 478 -13.36 -23.48 -29.88
CA LEU A 478 -12.88 -23.69 -28.51
C LEU A 478 -11.35 -23.65 -28.39
N ASP A 479 -10.62 -24.09 -29.42
CA ASP A 479 -9.15 -23.98 -29.47
C ASP A 479 -8.71 -22.53 -29.67
N GLY A 480 -8.52 -21.83 -28.54
CA GLY A 480 -8.28 -20.40 -28.46
C GLY A 480 -9.40 -19.61 -27.78
N LEU A 481 -10.38 -20.27 -27.14
CA LEU A 481 -11.36 -19.62 -26.27
C LEU A 481 -10.63 -18.80 -25.18
N GLN A 482 -11.08 -17.56 -25.00
CA GLN A 482 -10.50 -16.63 -24.04
C GLN A 482 -11.48 -16.31 -22.92
N TYR A 483 -10.99 -16.31 -21.68
CA TYR A 483 -11.68 -15.84 -20.50
C TYR A 483 -11.00 -14.58 -19.95
N THR A 484 -11.78 -13.53 -19.72
CA THR A 484 -11.31 -12.26 -19.13
C THR A 484 -12.14 -11.93 -17.88
N PRO A 485 -11.53 -11.83 -16.68
CA PRO A 485 -12.25 -11.49 -15.46
C PRO A 485 -12.72 -10.03 -15.49
N ILE A 486 -13.62 -9.66 -14.57
CA ILE A 486 -13.96 -8.24 -14.35
C ILE A 486 -12.71 -7.54 -13.82
N ALA A 487 -12.47 -6.31 -14.27
CA ALA A 487 -11.29 -5.54 -13.87
C ALA A 487 -11.17 -5.40 -12.34
N ASN A 488 -9.96 -5.57 -11.82
CA ASN A 488 -9.59 -5.50 -10.39
C ASN A 488 -10.34 -6.47 -9.47
N ALA A 489 -10.88 -7.55 -10.02
CA ALA A 489 -11.63 -8.54 -9.28
C ALA A 489 -10.86 -9.87 -9.22
N PHE A 490 -10.62 -10.34 -8.00
CA PHE A 490 -9.81 -11.53 -7.72
C PHE A 490 -10.47 -12.44 -6.67
N GLY A 491 -10.04 -13.70 -6.62
CA GLY A 491 -10.49 -14.67 -5.63
C GLY A 491 -10.17 -16.12 -6.00
N SER A 492 -10.13 -16.98 -4.98
CA SER A 492 -10.19 -18.43 -5.16
C SER A 492 -11.60 -18.83 -5.55
N GLY A 493 -11.76 -19.65 -6.59
CA GLY A 493 -13.07 -19.98 -7.16
C GLY A 493 -13.81 -18.76 -7.71
N TYR A 494 -13.07 -17.77 -8.21
CA TYR A 494 -13.62 -16.49 -8.70
C TYR A 494 -14.73 -16.69 -9.74
N SER A 495 -14.54 -17.63 -10.67
CA SER A 495 -15.54 -18.00 -11.65
C SER A 495 -15.58 -19.51 -11.84
N THR A 496 -16.76 -20.03 -12.18
CA THR A 496 -16.94 -21.42 -12.63
C THR A 496 -17.39 -21.36 -14.08
N LEU A 497 -16.57 -21.91 -14.98
CA LEU A 497 -16.92 -22.08 -16.38
C LEU A 497 -17.70 -23.39 -16.49
N THR A 498 -18.96 -23.35 -16.92
CA THR A 498 -19.81 -24.51 -17.17
C THR A 498 -19.90 -24.75 -18.68
N ILE A 499 -19.61 -25.98 -19.09
CA ILE A 499 -19.62 -26.44 -20.48
C ILE A 499 -20.74 -27.49 -20.57
N ALA A 500 -21.78 -27.23 -21.35
CA ALA A 500 -22.93 -28.13 -21.46
C ALA A 500 -23.22 -28.45 -22.94
N ALA A 501 -23.00 -29.69 -23.33
CA ALA A 501 -23.26 -30.22 -24.67
C ALA A 501 -24.59 -30.98 -24.70
N GLY A 502 -25.31 -30.93 -25.82
CA GLY A 502 -26.53 -31.72 -26.03
C GLY A 502 -26.86 -31.93 -27.50
N ASP A 503 -27.33 -33.12 -27.86
CA ASP A 503 -27.70 -33.54 -29.22
C ASP A 503 -29.23 -33.49 -29.47
N GLY A 504 -30.00 -33.08 -28.47
CA GLY A 504 -31.47 -33.04 -28.48
C GLY A 504 -32.14 -34.25 -27.82
N SER A 505 -31.40 -35.31 -27.52
CA SER A 505 -31.85 -36.53 -26.82
C SER A 505 -31.11 -36.74 -25.50
N SER A 506 -29.82 -36.37 -25.44
CA SER A 506 -28.92 -36.51 -24.30
C SER A 506 -28.13 -35.23 -24.04
N THR A 507 -27.51 -35.13 -22.86
CA THR A 507 -26.67 -33.99 -22.48
C THR A 507 -25.48 -34.43 -21.66
N ASP A 508 -24.37 -33.72 -21.79
CA ASP A 508 -23.21 -33.80 -20.90
C ASP A 508 -22.83 -32.42 -20.38
N THR A 509 -22.44 -32.32 -19.11
CA THR A 509 -22.15 -31.04 -18.44
C THR A 509 -20.93 -31.15 -17.54
N ASP A 510 -19.92 -30.35 -17.87
CA ASP A 510 -18.66 -30.22 -17.15
C ASP A 510 -18.46 -28.83 -16.56
N THR A 511 -17.55 -28.72 -15.60
CA THR A 511 -17.15 -27.43 -15.03
C THR A 511 -15.64 -27.28 -14.87
N VAL A 512 -15.16 -26.04 -15.07
CA VAL A 512 -13.77 -25.63 -14.81
C VAL A 512 -13.79 -24.47 -13.80
N THR A 513 -13.14 -24.66 -12.66
CA THR A 513 -12.93 -23.58 -11.70
C THR A 513 -11.81 -22.65 -12.17
N ILE A 514 -12.06 -21.34 -12.15
CA ILE A 514 -11.07 -20.30 -12.43
C ILE A 514 -10.72 -19.55 -11.16
N ASN A 515 -9.45 -19.62 -10.76
CA ASN A 515 -8.88 -18.81 -9.69
C ASN A 515 -8.22 -17.57 -10.30
N VAL A 516 -8.54 -16.40 -9.76
CA VAL A 516 -7.92 -15.13 -10.15
C VAL A 516 -7.10 -14.62 -8.98
N THR A 517 -5.80 -14.49 -9.17
CA THR A 517 -4.87 -13.98 -8.15
C THR A 517 -4.80 -12.46 -8.27
N GLY A 518 -4.99 -11.76 -7.16
CA GLY A 518 -4.89 -10.30 -7.13
C GLY A 518 -3.47 -9.79 -7.42
N VAL A 519 -3.40 -8.65 -8.06
CA VAL A 519 -2.21 -7.88 -8.40
C VAL A 519 -2.47 -6.46 -7.90
N ASN A 520 -1.60 -5.95 -7.03
CA ASN A 520 -1.81 -4.65 -6.42
C ASN A 520 -1.69 -3.49 -7.42
N ASP A 521 -2.68 -2.60 -7.49
CA ASP A 521 -2.55 -1.31 -8.16
C ASP A 521 -1.99 -0.22 -7.24
N ALA A 522 -1.39 0.79 -7.86
CA ALA A 522 -0.80 1.90 -7.12
C ALA A 522 -1.86 2.77 -6.42
N PRO A 523 -1.64 3.17 -5.15
CA PRO A 523 -2.60 3.99 -4.42
C PRO A 523 -2.68 5.40 -5.03
N THR A 524 -3.86 6.02 -4.98
CA THR A 524 -4.05 7.40 -5.47
C THR A 524 -4.17 8.38 -4.32
N LEU A 525 -3.59 9.57 -4.49
CA LEU A 525 -3.79 10.72 -3.61
C LEU A 525 -3.95 11.99 -4.45
N THR A 526 -5.02 12.73 -4.21
CA THR A 526 -5.17 14.12 -4.64
C THR A 526 -5.34 15.00 -3.41
N ALA A 527 -4.88 16.25 -3.48
CA ALA A 527 -5.06 17.25 -2.43
C ALA A 527 -4.96 18.66 -3.03
N THR A 528 -5.55 19.64 -2.35
CA THR A 528 -5.46 21.06 -2.71
C THR A 528 -4.42 21.74 -1.84
N ALA A 529 -3.46 22.42 -2.46
CA ALA A 529 -2.47 23.24 -1.76
C ALA A 529 -3.10 24.50 -1.18
N ALA A 530 -2.86 24.77 0.11
CA ALA A 530 -3.41 25.93 0.80
C ALA A 530 -2.63 27.22 0.56
N ASN A 531 -1.32 27.14 0.30
CA ASN A 531 -0.40 28.27 0.12
C ASN A 531 -0.54 29.38 1.19
N PRO A 532 -0.41 29.04 2.49
CA PRO A 532 -0.71 29.98 3.56
C PRO A 532 0.39 31.04 3.76
N THR A 533 0.04 32.10 4.48
CA THR A 533 1.02 33.01 5.09
C THR A 533 1.20 32.65 6.56
N PHE A 534 2.43 32.42 6.99
CA PHE A 534 2.78 32.30 8.41
C PHE A 534 3.41 33.61 8.89
N THR A 535 2.82 34.21 9.91
CA THR A 535 3.39 35.36 10.62
C THR A 535 4.14 34.86 11.85
N GLU A 536 5.32 35.41 12.10
CA GLU A 536 6.14 35.11 13.27
C GLU A 536 5.37 35.19 14.59
N GLY A 537 5.68 34.27 15.52
CA GLY A 537 4.94 34.11 16.78
C GLY A 537 3.48 33.64 16.62
N GLY A 538 3.01 33.44 15.39
CA GLY A 538 1.66 33.04 15.07
C GLY A 538 1.36 31.56 15.31
N ALA A 539 0.08 31.20 15.18
CA ALA A 539 -0.35 29.80 15.21
C ALA A 539 0.09 29.05 13.93
N ALA A 540 0.17 27.72 14.03
CA ALA A 540 0.47 26.88 12.87
C ALA A 540 -0.59 27.02 11.76
N VAL A 541 -0.15 26.96 10.51
CA VAL A 541 -0.97 27.12 9.31
C VAL A 541 -1.05 25.81 8.53
N THR A 542 -2.24 25.40 8.10
CA THR A 542 -2.43 24.14 7.37
C THR A 542 -1.87 24.21 5.95
N LEU A 543 -1.29 23.10 5.48
CA LEU A 543 -0.61 23.05 4.19
C LEU A 543 -1.48 22.52 3.05
N PHE A 544 -2.35 21.55 3.36
CA PHE A 544 -3.20 20.88 2.38
C PHE A 544 -4.64 20.80 2.86
N SER A 545 -5.57 20.66 1.91
CA SER A 545 -6.99 20.47 2.17
C SER A 545 -7.65 19.65 1.07
N GLY A 546 -8.87 19.16 1.31
CA GLY A 546 -9.66 18.47 0.28
C GLY A 546 -9.01 17.19 -0.25
N SER A 547 -8.25 16.48 0.59
CA SER A 547 -7.56 15.26 0.16
C SER A 547 -8.55 14.14 -0.20
N ALA A 548 -8.33 13.46 -1.33
CA ALA A 548 -9.00 12.21 -1.67
C ALA A 548 -7.95 11.11 -1.89
N ILE A 549 -8.13 9.99 -1.19
CA ILE A 549 -7.19 8.85 -1.18
C ILE A 549 -7.95 7.57 -1.48
N SER A 550 -7.43 6.75 -2.41
CA SER A 550 -7.89 5.39 -2.67
C SER A 550 -6.70 4.44 -2.67
N THR A 551 -6.88 3.25 -2.09
CA THR A 551 -5.95 2.12 -2.23
C THR A 551 -6.22 1.32 -3.50
N VAL A 552 -7.21 1.72 -4.32
CA VAL A 552 -7.72 0.96 -5.48
C VAL A 552 -8.40 -0.34 -5.08
N GLU A 553 -7.72 -1.26 -4.40
CA GLU A 553 -8.32 -2.50 -3.89
C GLU A 553 -8.93 -2.31 -2.49
N ASN A 554 -9.96 -3.12 -2.23
CA ASN A 554 -10.63 -3.14 -0.94
C ASN A 554 -9.82 -3.90 0.12
N GLY A 555 -9.93 -3.47 1.37
CA GLY A 555 -9.24 -4.11 2.52
C GLY A 555 -7.80 -3.65 2.74
N GLN A 556 -7.22 -2.89 1.82
CA GLN A 556 -5.89 -2.34 1.96
C GLN A 556 -5.82 -1.06 2.80
N THR A 557 -4.61 -0.74 3.28
CA THR A 557 -4.33 0.39 4.17
C THR A 557 -3.14 1.20 3.68
N ILE A 558 -3.02 2.47 4.10
CA ILE A 558 -1.87 3.31 3.77
C ILE A 558 -0.75 3.08 4.78
N THR A 559 0.43 2.70 4.32
CA THR A 559 1.57 2.34 5.19
C THR A 559 2.61 3.46 5.29
N SER A 560 2.70 4.31 4.26
CA SER A 560 3.65 5.43 4.23
C SER A 560 3.10 6.65 3.48
N LEU A 561 3.44 7.84 3.98
CA LEU A 561 3.29 9.12 3.30
C LEU A 561 4.61 9.88 3.41
N THR A 562 5.12 10.37 2.29
CA THR A 562 6.34 11.16 2.24
C THR A 562 6.06 12.54 1.70
N LEU A 563 6.64 13.55 2.33
CA LEU A 563 6.64 14.92 1.85
C LEU A 563 8.01 15.56 2.04
N THR A 564 8.33 16.56 1.23
CA THR A 564 9.54 17.37 1.36
C THR A 564 9.21 18.80 1.71
N VAL A 565 10.05 19.48 2.48
CA VAL A 565 9.98 20.92 2.72
C VAL A 565 11.29 21.56 2.33
N SER A 566 11.29 22.49 1.37
CA SER A 566 12.50 23.20 0.93
C SER A 566 12.75 24.50 1.70
N ASN A 567 13.99 24.98 1.62
CA ASN A 567 14.51 26.19 2.28
C ASN A 567 14.43 26.13 3.81
N VAL A 568 14.51 24.93 4.40
CA VAL A 568 14.28 24.76 5.83
C VAL A 568 15.41 25.32 6.69
N ALA A 569 15.01 25.92 7.81
CA ALA A 569 15.85 26.31 8.95
C ALA A 569 15.62 25.35 10.12
N SER A 570 16.54 25.34 11.10
CA SER A 570 16.42 24.49 12.29
C SER A 570 15.24 24.84 13.21
N THR A 571 14.61 26.01 13.02
CA THR A 571 13.44 26.49 13.75
C THR A 571 12.12 26.15 13.06
N ASP A 572 12.15 25.53 11.87
CA ASP A 572 10.92 25.11 11.19
C ASP A 572 10.34 23.85 11.82
N VAL A 573 9.03 23.83 11.95
CA VAL A 573 8.29 22.75 12.60
C VAL A 573 7.05 22.39 11.76
N LEU A 574 6.84 21.09 11.55
CA LEU A 574 5.55 20.58 11.11
C LEU A 574 4.79 20.01 12.29
N SER A 575 3.51 20.36 12.42
CA SER A 575 2.60 19.63 13.30
C SER A 575 1.93 18.52 12.50
N ILE A 576 2.17 17.28 12.92
CA ILE A 576 1.73 16.06 12.27
C ILE A 576 1.06 15.20 13.33
N ASP A 577 -0.24 14.94 13.16
CA ASP A 577 -1.00 14.03 14.02
C ASP A 577 -0.93 14.35 15.53
N GLY A 578 -0.94 15.65 15.85
CA GLY A 578 -0.86 16.14 17.23
C GLY A 578 0.55 16.17 17.82
N SER A 579 1.59 15.93 17.01
CA SER A 579 2.98 16.04 17.42
C SER A 579 3.73 17.07 16.61
N ASP A 580 4.64 17.77 17.27
CA ASP A 580 5.49 18.77 16.64
C ASP A 580 6.82 18.18 16.24
N ILE A 581 7.13 18.30 14.95
CA ILE A 581 8.27 17.67 14.30
C ILE A 581 9.19 18.78 13.79
N THR A 582 10.32 18.99 14.46
CA THR A 582 11.36 19.93 14.00
C THR A 582 12.01 19.42 12.72
N LEU A 583 12.22 20.30 11.75
CA LEU A 583 12.76 19.95 10.43
C LEU A 583 14.29 19.95 10.43
N THR A 584 14.88 19.16 11.33
CA THR A 584 16.32 18.97 11.48
C THR A 584 16.74 17.54 11.13
N ASP A 585 17.96 17.34 10.66
CA ASP A 585 18.46 16.02 10.30
C ASP A 585 18.46 15.08 11.52
N LEU A 586 18.17 13.79 11.29
CA LEU A 586 18.06 12.75 12.31
C LEU A 586 16.99 13.00 13.39
N ALA A 587 16.06 13.94 13.18
CA ALA A 587 14.86 14.02 14.01
C ALA A 587 13.99 12.77 13.74
N THR A 588 14.02 11.84 14.69
CA THR A 588 13.11 10.69 14.70
C THR A 588 12.11 10.89 15.81
N VAL A 589 10.86 11.15 15.44
CA VAL A 589 9.74 11.07 16.37
C VAL A 589 9.20 9.66 16.27
N ALA A 590 9.57 8.84 17.25
CA ALA A 590 9.27 7.41 17.24
C ALA A 590 7.76 7.12 17.18
N SER A 591 6.92 8.02 17.73
CA SER A 591 5.48 7.87 17.78
C SER A 591 4.79 9.24 17.85
N THR A 592 3.90 9.54 16.90
CA THR A 592 2.96 10.66 17.00
C THR A 592 1.99 10.48 18.17
N ALA A 593 1.44 11.58 18.68
CA ALA A 593 0.63 11.59 19.89
C ALA A 593 -0.74 10.94 19.72
N THR A 594 -1.35 11.02 18.53
CA THR A 594 -2.73 10.60 18.32
C THR A 594 -2.84 9.15 17.82
N ASN A 595 -2.09 8.80 16.77
CA ASN A 595 -2.20 7.50 16.09
C ASN A 595 -0.93 6.64 16.14
N ALA A 596 0.08 7.08 16.91
CA ALA A 596 1.33 6.37 17.12
C ALA A 596 2.05 5.97 15.80
N MET A 597 2.15 6.93 14.88
CA MET A 597 2.90 6.79 13.64
C MET A 597 4.36 7.18 13.85
N THR A 598 5.28 6.58 13.12
CA THR A 598 6.69 6.95 13.18
C THR A 598 6.98 8.02 12.12
N VAL A 599 7.66 9.10 12.53
CA VAL A 599 8.06 10.19 11.62
C VAL A 599 9.58 10.30 11.61
N ASN A 600 10.17 10.18 10.42
CA ASN A 600 11.59 10.35 10.18
C ASN A 600 11.84 11.59 9.34
N VAL A 601 12.76 12.45 9.79
CA VAL A 601 13.22 13.61 9.05
C VAL A 601 14.68 13.42 8.67
N SER A 602 14.98 13.66 7.40
CA SER A 602 16.35 13.80 6.88
C SER A 602 16.50 15.12 6.17
N VAL A 603 17.59 15.85 6.37
CA VAL A 603 17.79 17.16 5.75
C VAL A 603 19.03 17.16 4.87
N THR A 604 18.86 17.41 3.57
CA THR A 604 19.96 17.50 2.61
C THR A 604 19.82 18.78 1.79
N GLY A 605 20.88 19.60 1.75
CA GLY A 605 20.90 20.82 0.94
C GLY A 605 19.78 21.82 1.25
N GLY A 606 19.37 21.93 2.53
CA GLY A 606 18.28 22.82 2.95
C GLY A 606 16.88 22.30 2.58
N THR A 607 16.74 21.04 2.20
CA THR A 607 15.44 20.37 2.00
C THR A 607 15.26 19.24 3.01
N ALA A 608 14.21 19.31 3.81
CA ALA A 608 13.79 18.24 4.71
C ALA A 608 12.92 17.22 3.96
N THR A 609 13.25 15.94 4.02
CA THR A 609 12.37 14.83 3.63
C THR A 609 11.75 14.24 4.89
N VAL A 610 10.43 14.31 4.99
CA VAL A 610 9.64 13.83 6.12
C VAL A 610 8.88 12.60 5.66
N THR A 611 9.23 11.45 6.23
CA THR A 611 8.58 10.16 5.95
C THR A 611 7.75 9.76 7.17
N ILE A 612 6.45 9.58 6.97
CA ILE A 612 5.48 9.18 8.00
C ILE A 612 5.09 7.73 7.71
N THR A 613 5.30 6.83 8.68
CA THR A 613 5.04 5.40 8.49
C THR A 613 4.18 4.81 9.61
N LYS A 614 3.39 3.79 9.25
CA LYS A 614 2.69 2.92 10.19
C LYS A 614 2.73 1.50 9.64
N ALA A 615 3.46 0.60 10.32
CA ALA A 615 3.65 -0.77 9.83
C ALA A 615 2.33 -1.54 9.66
N ALA A 616 1.39 -1.37 10.58
CA ALA A 616 0.05 -1.95 10.49
C ALA A 616 -0.88 -1.22 9.48
N GLY A 617 -0.40 -0.15 8.86
CA GLY A 617 -1.17 0.75 8.02
C GLY A 617 -2.18 1.61 8.78
N ILE A 618 -2.72 2.59 8.07
CA ILE A 618 -3.84 3.43 8.51
C ILE A 618 -4.97 3.39 7.49
N SER A 619 -6.20 3.61 7.94
CA SER A 619 -7.35 3.66 7.03
C SER A 619 -7.27 4.84 6.06
N ARG A 620 -7.95 4.74 4.91
CA ARG A 620 -8.05 5.82 3.92
C ARG A 620 -8.54 7.14 4.54
N THR A 621 -9.55 7.08 5.40
CA THR A 621 -10.10 8.25 6.10
C THR A 621 -9.09 8.88 7.07
N LEU A 622 -8.31 8.05 7.77
CA LEU A 622 -7.27 8.56 8.66
C LEU A 622 -6.12 9.18 7.86
N ALA A 623 -5.70 8.58 6.76
CA ALA A 623 -4.69 9.16 5.86
C ALA A 623 -5.16 10.51 5.28
N GLN A 624 -6.42 10.65 4.92
CA GLN A 624 -7.00 11.94 4.48
C GLN A 624 -6.96 12.98 5.60
N THR A 625 -7.32 12.57 6.83
CA THR A 625 -7.26 13.46 8.00
C THR A 625 -5.83 13.90 8.30
N LEU A 626 -4.86 12.99 8.18
CA LEU A 626 -3.44 13.27 8.32
C LEU A 626 -2.98 14.32 7.31
N VAL A 627 -3.23 14.11 6.01
CA VAL A 627 -2.83 15.04 4.93
C VAL A 627 -3.42 16.43 5.15
N ASN A 628 -4.71 16.51 5.45
CA ASN A 628 -5.40 17.79 5.70
C ASN A 628 -4.97 18.44 7.03
N GLY A 629 -4.43 17.66 7.96
CA GLY A 629 -3.99 18.11 9.28
C GLY A 629 -2.53 18.56 9.34
N VAL A 630 -1.70 18.25 8.32
CA VAL A 630 -0.31 18.71 8.29
C VAL A 630 -0.30 20.24 8.25
N SER A 631 0.34 20.82 9.25
CA SER A 631 0.48 22.27 9.39
C SER A 631 1.92 22.67 9.66
N TYR A 632 2.27 23.88 9.25
CA TYR A 632 3.60 24.46 9.40
C TYR A 632 3.58 25.58 10.45
N ARG A 633 4.66 25.69 11.20
CA ARG A 633 5.03 26.90 11.94
C ARG A 633 6.55 27.06 11.97
N ASN A 634 7.00 28.22 12.44
CA ASN A 634 8.40 28.46 12.81
C ASN A 634 8.48 28.86 14.29
N SER A 635 9.54 28.44 14.99
CA SER A 635 9.75 28.70 16.42
C SER A 635 10.87 29.69 16.73
N GLY A 636 11.41 30.36 15.71
CA GLY A 636 12.49 31.33 15.85
C GLY A 636 12.01 32.75 15.59
N ASP A 637 12.83 33.66 16.08
CA ASP A 637 12.65 35.13 16.03
C ASP A 637 13.17 35.74 14.70
N ASP A 638 13.70 34.91 13.79
CA ASP A 638 14.00 35.30 12.40
C ASP A 638 13.59 34.15 11.46
N PRO A 639 12.28 33.99 11.17
CA PRO A 639 11.80 32.91 10.31
C PRO A 639 12.34 33.02 8.88
N THR A 640 12.80 34.21 8.48
CA THR A 640 13.28 34.52 7.13
C THR A 640 14.77 34.34 6.92
N ALA A 641 15.55 34.02 7.97
CA ALA A 641 17.00 33.84 7.90
C ALA A 641 17.47 32.87 6.80
N SER A 642 16.68 31.83 6.50
CA SER A 642 16.98 30.82 5.47
C SER A 642 16.15 30.99 4.18
N GLY A 643 15.40 32.08 4.06
CA GLY A 643 14.56 32.42 2.91
C GLY A 643 13.15 32.84 3.30
N ALA A 644 12.49 33.62 2.44
CA ALA A 644 11.15 34.16 2.70
C ALA A 644 9.99 33.16 2.52
N THR A 645 10.28 31.95 2.00
CA THR A 645 9.26 30.93 1.75
C THR A 645 9.76 29.54 2.10
N ARG A 646 8.80 28.64 2.38
CA ARG A 646 9.00 27.19 2.45
C ARG A 646 8.06 26.52 1.45
N VAL A 647 8.54 25.52 0.72
CA VAL A 647 7.68 24.76 -0.21
C VAL A 647 7.55 23.34 0.31
N ALA A 648 6.37 23.00 0.81
CA ALA A 648 6.02 21.66 1.26
C ALA A 648 5.37 20.88 0.11
N THR A 649 5.96 19.77 -0.31
CA THR A 649 5.49 18.95 -1.44
C THR A 649 5.19 17.54 -0.98
N LEU A 650 3.97 17.05 -1.20
CA LEU A 650 3.69 15.62 -1.09
C LEU A 650 4.40 14.91 -2.25
N THR A 651 5.27 13.95 -1.94
CA THR A 651 6.15 13.31 -2.93
C THR A 651 5.85 11.83 -3.15
N GLN A 652 5.31 11.13 -2.15
CA GLN A 652 4.96 9.72 -2.29
C GLN A 652 3.85 9.31 -1.32
N ILE A 653 2.98 8.41 -1.77
CA ILE A 653 2.08 7.62 -0.92
C ILE A 653 2.32 6.14 -1.18
N LYS A 654 2.19 5.31 -0.14
CA LYS A 654 2.36 3.87 -0.20
C LYS A 654 1.23 3.14 0.53
N ASP A 655 0.69 2.07 -0.03
CA ASP A 655 -0.28 1.19 0.62
C ASP A 655 0.34 -0.13 1.11
N SER A 656 -0.52 -1.11 1.41
CA SER A 656 -0.15 -2.37 2.04
C SER A 656 -0.13 -3.56 1.09
N GLY A 657 -0.51 -3.41 -0.19
CA GLY A 657 -0.71 -4.54 -1.10
C GLY A 657 0.57 -5.12 -1.69
N GLY A 658 1.66 -4.35 -1.65
CA GLY A 658 3.00 -4.82 -2.01
C GLY A 658 3.23 -4.92 -3.52
N THR A 659 4.28 -5.66 -3.91
CA THR A 659 4.79 -5.70 -5.30
C THR A 659 4.85 -7.10 -5.91
N ALA A 660 4.20 -8.08 -5.27
CA ALA A 660 4.11 -9.44 -5.80
C ALA A 660 3.38 -9.44 -7.17
N ASN A 661 3.77 -10.37 -8.05
CA ASN A 661 3.16 -10.56 -9.38
C ASN A 661 3.16 -9.31 -10.29
N GLY A 662 4.07 -8.35 -10.05
CA GLY A 662 4.14 -7.10 -10.81
C GLY A 662 3.29 -5.97 -10.23
N GLY A 663 2.72 -6.16 -9.04
CA GLY A 663 1.96 -5.12 -8.34
C GLY A 663 2.80 -3.88 -8.00
N VAL A 664 2.11 -2.77 -7.79
CA VAL A 664 2.71 -1.46 -7.50
C VAL A 664 2.09 -0.92 -6.23
N ASP A 665 2.86 -0.77 -5.16
CA ASP A 665 2.34 -0.32 -3.85
C ASP A 665 2.53 1.18 -3.59
N SER A 666 3.05 1.93 -4.56
CA SER A 666 3.41 3.33 -4.38
C SER A 666 3.13 4.22 -5.57
N THR A 667 2.76 5.47 -5.27
CA THR A 667 2.56 6.52 -6.27
C THR A 667 3.41 7.73 -5.94
N THR A 668 4.15 8.22 -6.94
CA THR A 668 4.88 9.49 -6.86
C THR A 668 3.92 10.67 -7.03
N LEU A 669 4.10 11.70 -6.22
CA LEU A 669 3.25 12.88 -6.13
C LEU A 669 4.08 14.15 -6.37
N SER A 670 3.40 15.26 -6.70
CA SER A 670 4.04 16.56 -6.90
C SER A 670 3.17 17.73 -6.42
N VAL A 671 2.28 17.48 -5.45
CA VAL A 671 1.37 18.51 -4.92
C VAL A 671 2.14 19.39 -3.94
N ALA A 672 2.37 20.66 -4.31
CA ALA A 672 3.19 21.60 -3.54
C ALA A 672 2.37 22.75 -2.94
N SER A 673 2.57 23.01 -1.65
CA SER A 673 2.03 24.15 -0.91
C SER A 673 3.17 25.08 -0.49
N THR A 674 3.07 26.35 -0.87
CA THR A 674 4.08 27.37 -0.56
C THR A 674 3.65 28.19 0.64
N VAL A 675 4.40 28.10 1.73
CA VAL A 675 4.24 28.97 2.90
C VAL A 675 5.02 30.26 2.66
N THR A 676 4.34 31.40 2.74
CA THR A 676 4.98 32.73 2.75
C THR A 676 5.22 33.17 4.17
N LEU A 677 6.44 33.57 4.51
CA LEU A 677 6.81 33.99 5.86
C LEU A 677 6.73 35.51 5.98
N THR A 678 6.08 35.99 7.04
CA THR A 678 6.04 37.41 7.41
C THR A 678 6.77 37.58 8.75
N PRO A 679 8.02 38.08 8.75
CA PRO A 679 8.76 38.34 9.99
C PRO A 679 8.14 39.54 10.74
N ILE A 680 8.37 39.58 12.05
CA ILE A 680 8.08 40.71 12.94
C ILE A 680 9.42 41.11 13.55
N ASN A 681 9.72 42.41 13.57
CA ASN A 681 10.98 42.86 14.17
C ASN A 681 10.98 42.69 15.69
N ASP A 682 12.00 42.05 16.23
CA ASP A 682 12.28 41.98 17.65
C ASP A 682 13.31 43.03 18.10
N ALA A 683 13.30 43.31 19.40
CA ALA A 683 14.13 44.37 19.95
C ALA A 683 15.61 43.98 19.94
N PRO A 684 16.52 44.91 19.57
CA PRO A 684 17.95 44.61 19.49
C PRO A 684 18.53 44.43 20.89
N THR A 685 19.53 43.57 21.04
CA THR A 685 20.18 43.31 22.33
C THR A 685 21.58 43.92 22.39
N LEU A 686 21.95 44.45 23.56
CA LEU A 686 23.31 44.89 23.87
C LEU A 686 23.63 44.60 25.33
N THR A 687 24.66 43.78 25.55
CA THR A 687 25.31 43.62 26.85
C THR A 687 26.76 44.07 26.77
N ALA A 688 27.32 44.57 27.87
CA ALA A 688 28.73 44.93 27.96
C ALA A 688 29.20 44.90 29.42
N THR A 689 30.49 44.72 29.62
CA THR A 689 31.13 44.79 30.95
C THR A 689 31.73 46.16 31.16
N ALA A 690 31.36 46.84 32.25
CA ALA A 690 31.92 48.13 32.62
C ALA A 690 33.37 47.98 33.11
N SER A 691 34.29 48.78 32.54
CA SER A 691 35.71 48.73 32.89
C SER A 691 36.06 49.56 34.14
N ASN A 692 35.22 50.54 34.51
CA ASN A 692 35.41 51.47 35.64
C ASN A 692 36.85 52.02 35.76
N PRO A 693 37.38 52.66 34.70
CA PRO A 693 38.80 52.98 34.64
C PRO A 693 39.16 54.22 35.48
N THR A 694 40.46 54.44 35.68
CA THR A 694 41.00 55.72 36.14
C THR A 694 41.54 56.49 34.94
N PHE A 695 41.15 57.76 34.79
CA PHE A 695 41.80 58.71 33.89
C PHE A 695 42.70 59.62 34.72
N THR A 696 43.99 59.65 34.39
CA THR A 696 44.95 60.58 34.98
C THR A 696 45.24 61.68 33.96
N GLU A 697 45.28 62.92 34.43
CA GLU A 697 45.64 64.09 33.64
C GLU A 697 46.94 63.90 32.82
N GLY A 698 46.94 64.40 31.58
CA GLY A 698 48.00 64.17 30.60
C GLY A 698 48.15 62.71 30.13
N GLY A 699 47.34 61.79 30.68
CA GLY A 699 47.36 60.37 30.39
C GLY A 699 46.66 59.97 29.09
N SER A 700 46.73 58.67 28.78
CA SER A 700 45.98 58.10 27.65
C SER A 700 44.48 58.02 27.97
N ALA A 701 43.66 58.03 26.91
CA ALA A 701 42.21 57.87 27.06
C ALA A 701 41.85 56.53 27.75
N ALA A 702 40.88 56.59 28.65
CA ALA A 702 40.44 55.51 29.52
C ALA A 702 39.31 54.69 28.88
N THR A 703 39.52 53.39 28.66
CA THR A 703 38.52 52.49 28.06
C THR A 703 37.33 52.25 28.97
N LEU A 704 36.12 52.41 28.43
CA LEU A 704 34.89 52.44 29.21
C LEU A 704 34.22 51.06 29.35
N PHE A 705 34.19 50.27 28.29
CA PHE A 705 33.50 48.98 28.25
C PHE A 705 34.36 47.90 27.60
N SER A 706 34.06 46.65 27.92
CA SER A 706 34.67 45.47 27.31
C SER A 706 33.64 44.35 27.17
N SER A 707 33.99 43.31 26.41
CA SER A 707 33.13 42.13 26.20
C SER A 707 31.71 42.48 25.77
N ALA A 708 31.54 43.52 24.96
CA ALA A 708 30.24 43.85 24.39
C ALA A 708 29.72 42.65 23.58
N ALA A 709 28.42 42.39 23.61
CA ALA A 709 27.72 41.46 22.73
C ALA A 709 26.45 42.16 22.22
N VAL A 710 26.33 42.25 20.89
CA VAL A 710 25.26 42.98 20.21
C VAL A 710 24.59 42.04 19.21
N SER A 711 23.26 42.06 19.17
CA SER A 711 22.48 41.39 18.14
C SER A 711 21.34 42.29 17.71
N ALA A 712 21.08 42.37 16.41
CA ALA A 712 19.83 42.92 15.90
C ALA A 712 18.65 41.95 16.07
N VAL A 713 18.90 40.70 16.49
CA VAL A 713 17.96 39.56 16.50
C VAL A 713 17.70 39.04 15.07
N GLU A 714 17.22 39.89 14.18
CA GLU A 714 17.04 39.57 12.77
C GLU A 714 18.34 39.79 11.99
N SER A 715 18.66 38.82 11.12
CA SER A 715 19.89 38.85 10.32
C SER A 715 19.90 39.92 9.22
N ALA A 716 18.72 40.39 8.81
CA ALA A 716 18.55 41.44 7.81
C ALA A 716 18.77 42.85 8.39
N ASP A 717 18.66 43.01 9.70
CA ASP A 717 18.66 44.30 10.37
C ASP A 717 20.05 44.75 10.86
N ASN A 718 20.20 46.07 10.95
CA ASN A 718 21.43 46.73 11.39
C ASN A 718 21.13 47.63 12.59
N ILE A 719 22.15 47.94 13.38
CA ILE A 719 22.03 48.88 14.51
C ILE A 719 22.01 50.31 13.97
N GLU A 720 20.84 50.95 14.03
CA GLU A 720 20.60 52.33 13.56
C GLU A 720 21.11 53.37 14.57
N GLN A 721 20.93 53.12 15.87
CA GLN A 721 21.21 54.10 16.92
C GLN A 721 21.75 53.47 18.21
N LEU A 722 22.71 54.17 18.85
CA LEU A 722 23.15 53.92 20.22
C LEU A 722 23.14 55.24 20.99
N VAL A 723 22.51 55.26 22.16
CA VAL A 723 22.47 56.45 23.04
C VAL A 723 23.18 56.13 24.34
N LEU A 724 23.99 57.09 24.80
CA LEU A 724 24.66 57.03 26.09
C LEU A 724 24.62 58.39 26.78
N THR A 725 24.84 58.39 28.09
CA THR A 725 24.96 59.62 28.90
C THR A 725 26.28 59.66 29.62
N VAL A 726 26.80 60.86 29.87
CA VAL A 726 27.97 61.12 30.71
C VAL A 726 27.57 62.14 31.76
N SER A 727 27.61 61.76 33.04
CA SER A 727 27.32 62.68 34.15
C SER A 727 28.55 63.48 34.57
N ASN A 728 28.30 64.56 35.32
CA ASN A 728 29.32 65.45 35.88
C ASN A 728 30.21 66.14 34.86
N VAL A 729 29.71 66.38 33.64
CA VAL A 729 30.44 67.10 32.60
C VAL A 729 30.49 68.59 32.95
N THR A 730 31.65 69.10 33.36
CA THR A 730 31.89 70.49 33.80
C THR A 730 33.08 71.17 33.12
N ASP A 731 33.98 70.43 32.47
CA ASP A 731 35.25 70.98 31.95
C ASP A 731 35.13 71.42 30.48
N GLY A 732 33.89 71.61 30.02
CA GLY A 732 33.56 72.13 28.70
C GLY A 732 34.11 71.26 27.56
N ALA A 733 34.77 71.90 26.59
CA ALA A 733 35.29 71.22 25.40
C ALA A 733 36.48 70.28 25.69
N ALA A 734 37.07 70.36 26.89
CA ALA A 734 38.15 69.47 27.29
C ALA A 734 37.67 68.04 27.54
N GLU A 735 36.38 67.84 27.84
CA GLU A 735 35.82 66.51 28.06
C GLU A 735 35.47 65.84 26.74
N ILE A 736 36.12 64.73 26.46
CA ILE A 736 36.10 64.09 25.15
C ILE A 736 35.79 62.61 25.32
N LEU A 737 34.84 62.12 24.52
CA LEU A 737 34.74 60.70 24.22
C LEU A 737 35.44 60.41 22.89
N SER A 738 36.33 59.41 22.86
CA SER A 738 36.75 58.84 21.59
C SER A 738 35.74 57.79 21.18
N ILE A 739 35.08 58.04 20.05
CA ILE A 739 34.04 57.18 19.50
C ILE A 739 34.43 56.83 18.08
N ASP A 740 34.65 55.53 17.84
CA ASP A 740 34.81 54.99 16.50
C ASP A 740 35.93 55.66 15.67
N GLY A 741 37.01 56.01 16.36
CA GLY A 741 38.19 56.68 15.79
C GLY A 741 38.11 58.22 15.75
N SER A 742 37.01 58.83 16.20
CA SER A 742 36.83 60.29 16.26
C SER A 742 36.76 60.81 17.69
N SER A 743 37.37 61.97 17.94
CA SER A 743 37.23 62.69 19.22
C SER A 743 35.95 63.53 19.23
N VAL A 744 35.09 63.31 20.21
CA VAL A 744 33.79 63.97 20.38
C VAL A 744 33.79 64.74 21.69
N ALA A 745 33.95 66.07 21.60
CA ALA A 745 33.83 66.95 22.76
C ALA A 745 32.39 66.95 23.31
N LEU A 746 32.24 66.90 24.63
CA LEU A 746 30.95 66.77 25.33
C LEU A 746 30.21 68.11 25.53
N THR A 747 30.27 68.98 24.53
CA THR A 747 29.61 70.29 24.55
C THR A 747 28.23 70.26 23.89
N HIS A 748 27.31 71.08 24.40
CA HIS A 748 25.95 71.15 23.86
C HIS A 748 25.95 71.52 22.37
N GLY A 749 25.25 70.74 21.54
CA GLY A 749 25.11 70.99 20.11
C GLY A 749 26.30 70.51 19.27
N ASN A 750 27.33 69.91 19.87
CA ASN A 750 28.42 69.30 19.11
C ASN A 750 27.89 68.13 18.26
N SER A 751 28.41 67.99 17.04
CA SER A 751 28.03 66.93 16.12
C SER A 751 29.23 66.52 15.28
N VAL A 752 29.63 65.25 15.37
CA VAL A 752 30.82 64.72 14.70
C VAL A 752 30.43 63.48 13.89
N THR A 753 30.86 63.41 12.64
CA THR A 753 30.79 62.15 11.87
C THR A 753 31.99 61.28 12.25
N THR A 754 31.73 60.05 12.67
CA THR A 754 32.77 59.12 13.11
C THR A 754 33.61 58.61 11.94
N ALA A 755 34.89 58.36 12.19
CA ALA A 755 35.85 58.06 11.13
C ALA A 755 35.63 56.67 10.52
N SER A 756 35.34 55.64 11.32
CA SER A 756 35.38 54.25 10.83
C SER A 756 34.05 53.80 10.24
N ASN A 757 32.93 54.13 10.89
CA ASN A 757 31.60 53.69 10.49
C ASN A 757 30.69 54.80 9.95
N SER A 758 31.16 56.06 9.94
CA SER A 758 30.42 57.24 9.47
C SER A 758 29.07 57.45 10.17
N MET A 759 29.01 57.14 11.47
CA MET A 759 27.85 57.49 12.31
C MET A 759 27.92 58.97 12.68
N THR A 760 26.79 59.61 12.91
CA THR A 760 26.73 60.95 13.49
C THR A 760 26.66 60.83 15.01
N ALA A 761 27.66 61.36 15.71
CA ALA A 761 27.71 61.50 17.15
C ALA A 761 27.23 62.91 17.55
N GLY A 762 25.95 63.05 17.87
CA GLY A 762 25.35 64.30 18.33
C GLY A 762 25.36 64.39 19.86
N VAL A 763 25.74 65.56 20.40
CA VAL A 763 25.81 65.80 21.85
C VAL A 763 24.78 66.84 22.28
N SER A 764 24.01 66.53 23.31
CA SER A 764 23.12 67.47 24.00
C SER A 764 23.45 67.48 25.49
N LEU A 765 23.82 68.63 26.03
CA LEU A 765 24.09 68.82 27.45
C LEU A 765 22.85 69.40 28.14
N SER A 766 22.40 68.78 29.23
CA SER A 766 21.35 69.29 30.12
C SER A 766 21.84 69.26 31.56
N GLY A 767 21.94 70.43 32.19
CA GLY A 767 22.70 70.57 33.44
C GLY A 767 24.15 70.12 33.21
N ASN A 768 24.62 69.17 34.01
CA ASN A 768 25.97 68.60 33.91
C ASN A 768 25.96 67.18 33.31
N THR A 769 24.89 66.79 32.62
CA THR A 769 24.79 65.47 31.99
C THR A 769 24.74 65.62 30.47
N ALA A 770 25.75 65.09 29.78
CA ALA A 770 25.80 65.05 28.33
C ALA A 770 25.13 63.78 27.83
N THR A 771 24.14 63.90 26.95
CA THR A 771 23.59 62.79 26.17
C THR A 771 24.29 62.76 24.82
N VAL A 772 24.87 61.63 24.47
CA VAL A 772 25.49 61.38 23.17
C VAL A 772 24.64 60.38 22.40
N THR A 773 24.14 60.80 21.24
CA THR A 773 23.36 59.97 20.34
C THR A 773 24.20 59.67 19.11
N LEU A 774 24.51 58.39 18.90
CA LEU A 774 25.15 57.86 17.70
C LEU A 774 24.07 57.36 16.76
N SER A 775 24.00 57.89 15.54
CA SER A 775 22.99 57.45 14.56
C SER A 775 23.53 57.38 13.14
N LYS A 776 22.99 56.45 12.34
CA LYS A 776 23.27 56.35 10.90
C LYS A 776 22.07 55.77 10.17
N ALA A 777 21.62 56.43 9.10
CA ALA A 777 20.58 55.89 8.24
C ALA A 777 21.03 54.57 7.60
N GLY A 778 20.22 53.51 7.74
CA GLY A 778 20.56 52.15 7.32
C GLY A 778 21.50 51.40 8.29
N GLY A 779 21.92 52.06 9.38
CA GLY A 779 22.66 51.44 10.47
C GLY A 779 24.09 50.97 10.18
N ILE A 780 24.65 50.28 11.16
CA ILE A 780 25.90 49.52 11.11
C ILE A 780 25.63 48.08 11.54
N THR A 781 26.45 47.13 11.07
CA THR A 781 26.27 45.73 11.47
C THR A 781 26.44 45.55 12.98
N ALA A 782 25.80 44.52 13.55
CA ALA A 782 25.93 44.20 14.97
C ALA A 782 27.40 44.02 15.41
N ALA A 783 28.24 43.42 14.57
CA ALA A 783 29.69 43.26 14.82
C ALA A 783 30.45 44.60 14.86
N GLN A 784 30.08 45.55 14.00
CA GLN A 784 30.64 46.91 14.05
C GLN A 784 30.20 47.64 15.32
N ALA A 785 28.93 47.51 15.72
CA ALA A 785 28.42 48.09 16.96
C ALA A 785 29.14 47.49 18.19
N GLN A 786 29.38 46.19 18.19
CA GLN A 786 30.16 45.50 19.22
C GLN A 786 31.58 46.06 19.34
N THR A 787 32.25 46.26 18.20
CA THR A 787 33.61 46.84 18.15
C THR A 787 33.60 48.29 18.64
N LEU A 788 32.61 49.08 18.22
CA LEU A 788 32.45 50.47 18.65
C LEU A 788 32.31 50.57 20.16
N VAL A 789 31.41 49.78 20.78
CA VAL A 789 31.18 49.82 22.23
C VAL A 789 32.44 49.45 23.00
N ASN A 790 33.16 48.42 22.57
CA ASN A 790 34.43 48.01 23.20
C ASN A 790 35.56 49.06 23.02
N ALA A 791 35.48 49.91 22.01
CA ALA A 791 36.47 50.94 21.71
C ALA A 791 36.14 52.31 22.34
N LEU A 792 34.99 52.46 23.01
CA LEU A 792 34.62 53.72 23.68
C LEU A 792 35.65 54.05 24.77
N THR A 793 36.23 55.25 24.68
CA THR A 793 37.15 55.77 25.69
C THR A 793 36.79 57.19 26.12
N TYR A 794 37.14 57.56 27.34
CA TYR A 794 37.04 58.92 27.87
C TYR A 794 38.42 59.54 28.05
N SER A 795 38.54 60.83 27.75
CA SER A 795 39.73 61.63 28.06
C SER A 795 39.34 63.06 28.42
N ASN A 796 40.21 63.72 29.17
CA ASN A 796 40.15 65.16 29.41
C ASN A 796 41.44 65.82 28.89
N SER A 797 41.32 66.89 28.12
CA SER A 797 42.46 67.60 27.52
C SER A 797 42.91 68.84 28.28
N GLY A 798 42.28 69.16 29.42
CA GLY A 798 42.61 70.33 30.22
C GLY A 798 43.71 70.03 31.24
N ASP A 799 44.49 71.07 31.56
CA ASP A 799 45.54 71.06 32.58
C ASP A 799 44.97 71.36 34.00
N ASP A 800 43.66 71.16 34.20
CA ASP A 800 42.96 71.27 35.50
C ASP A 800 41.61 70.51 35.43
N PRO A 801 41.63 69.17 35.23
CA PRO A 801 40.40 68.39 35.13
C PRO A 801 39.71 68.30 36.49
N THR A 802 38.39 68.50 36.52
CA THR A 802 37.65 68.43 37.78
C THR A 802 37.58 67.00 38.33
N ALA A 803 37.89 66.84 39.61
CA ALA A 803 38.02 65.54 40.27
C ALA A 803 36.73 64.71 40.42
N ALA A 804 35.56 65.24 40.03
CA ALA A 804 34.31 64.48 40.10
C ALA A 804 34.34 63.29 39.14
N ASN A 805 33.88 62.11 39.58
CA ASN A 805 33.82 60.94 38.70
C ASN A 805 32.85 61.20 37.54
N ARG A 806 33.20 60.72 36.34
CA ARG A 806 32.28 60.70 35.20
C ARG A 806 31.61 59.34 35.14
N VAL A 807 30.28 59.31 35.10
CA VAL A 807 29.54 58.05 34.93
C VAL A 807 29.02 58.00 33.51
N VAL A 808 29.58 57.10 32.70
CA VAL A 808 29.17 56.86 31.32
C VAL A 808 28.19 55.71 31.28
N THR A 809 26.94 55.95 30.90
CA THR A 809 25.87 54.94 30.90
C THR A 809 25.34 54.71 29.49
N LEU A 810 25.38 53.47 28.99
CA LEU A 810 24.65 53.06 27.80
C LEU A 810 23.15 53.03 28.13
N THR A 811 22.34 53.80 27.42
CA THR A 811 20.92 54.03 27.79
C THR A 811 19.92 53.42 26.82
N SER A 812 20.23 53.34 25.52
CA SER A 812 19.35 52.66 24.56
C SER A 812 20.09 52.26 23.30
N ILE A 813 19.61 51.19 22.67
CA ILE A 813 20.03 50.74 21.34
C ILE A 813 18.79 50.58 20.46
N LYS A 814 18.92 50.90 19.17
CA LYS A 814 17.86 50.81 18.17
C LYS A 814 18.37 50.18 16.88
N ASP A 815 17.58 49.33 16.23
CA ASP A 815 17.87 48.74 14.92
C ASP A 815 17.07 49.40 13.78
N THR A 816 17.13 48.79 12.59
CA THR A 816 16.50 49.28 11.36
C THR A 816 15.13 48.70 11.04
N GLY A 817 14.66 47.64 11.71
CA GLY A 817 13.49 46.90 11.23
C GLY A 817 12.16 47.54 11.63
N GLY A 818 12.18 48.44 12.62
CA GLY A 818 11.09 49.36 12.92
C GLY A 818 9.91 48.73 13.67
N ALA A 819 8.87 49.52 13.94
CA ALA A 819 7.78 49.14 14.85
C ALA A 819 6.47 48.66 14.17
N SER A 820 6.53 48.29 12.88
CA SER A 820 5.32 47.87 12.15
C SER A 820 4.86 46.48 12.60
N ASN A 821 3.56 46.19 12.46
CA ASN A 821 2.95 44.88 12.78
C ASN A 821 3.18 44.37 14.22
N GLY A 822 3.46 45.27 15.17
CA GLY A 822 3.76 44.91 16.55
C GLY A 822 5.25 44.68 16.82
N GLY A 823 6.12 44.94 15.85
CA GLY A 823 7.56 44.89 16.03
C GLY A 823 8.08 45.92 17.03
N VAL A 824 9.26 45.64 17.57
CA VAL A 824 9.95 46.48 18.56
C VAL A 824 11.36 46.70 18.05
N ASP A 825 11.75 47.95 17.80
CA ASP A 825 13.05 48.29 17.21
C ASP A 825 14.07 48.79 18.22
N SER A 826 13.74 48.79 19.51
CA SER A 826 14.56 49.44 20.53
C SER A 826 14.55 48.74 21.88
N THR A 827 15.71 48.78 22.54
CA THR A 827 15.93 48.26 23.89
C THR A 827 16.48 49.36 24.80
N SER A 828 15.89 49.49 25.99
CA SER A 828 16.41 50.36 27.06
C SER A 828 17.52 49.64 27.84
N LEU A 829 18.58 50.38 28.16
CA LEU A 829 19.80 49.88 28.80
C LEU A 829 20.12 50.70 30.07
N SER A 830 20.95 50.13 30.94
CA SER A 830 21.41 50.80 32.17
C SER A 830 22.85 50.41 32.55
N VAL A 831 23.67 50.04 31.56
CA VAL A 831 25.05 49.59 31.78
C VAL A 831 25.96 50.81 31.96
N ALA A 832 26.52 50.99 33.16
CA ALA A 832 27.29 52.18 33.53
C ALA A 832 28.76 51.86 33.84
N SER A 833 29.68 52.66 33.30
CA SER A 833 31.11 52.65 33.62
C SER A 833 31.50 53.96 34.28
N THR A 834 32.14 53.88 35.45
CA THR A 834 32.57 55.04 36.23
C THR A 834 34.03 55.33 35.98
N VAL A 835 34.34 56.48 35.40
CA VAL A 835 35.70 56.99 35.25
C VAL A 835 36.08 57.79 36.51
N THR A 836 37.09 57.32 37.22
CA THR A 836 37.73 58.09 38.29
C THR A 836 38.74 59.06 37.69
N VAL A 837 38.53 60.36 37.86
CA VAL A 837 39.41 61.41 37.34
C VAL A 837 40.45 61.77 38.40
N THR A 838 41.73 61.66 38.05
CA THR A 838 42.87 62.03 38.91
C THR A 838 43.60 63.21 38.27
N ALA A 839 43.41 64.41 38.82
CA ALA A 839 44.21 65.58 38.48
C ALA A 839 45.67 65.41 38.96
N VAL A 840 46.60 66.00 38.24
CA VAL A 840 48.04 66.05 38.48
C VAL A 840 48.41 67.51 38.67
N ASN A 841 49.14 67.80 39.75
CA ASN A 841 49.63 69.16 39.98
C ASN A 841 50.72 69.53 38.95
N ASP A 842 50.51 70.60 38.21
CA ASP A 842 51.42 71.22 37.28
C ASP A 842 52.29 72.31 37.91
N THR A 843 53.33 72.68 37.18
CA THR A 843 54.22 73.77 37.60
C THR A 843 53.53 75.13 37.39
N PRO A 844 53.52 76.02 38.40
CA PRO A 844 52.95 77.34 38.24
C PRO A 844 53.72 78.15 37.19
N THR A 845 53.01 79.03 36.48
CA THR A 845 53.57 79.86 35.41
C THR A 845 53.66 81.33 35.82
N LEU A 846 54.70 82.03 35.36
CA LEU A 846 54.87 83.47 35.53
C LEU A 846 55.41 84.08 34.23
N THR A 847 54.73 85.10 33.74
CA THR A 847 55.20 85.94 32.63
C THR A 847 55.21 87.39 33.08
N ALA A 848 56.19 88.18 32.64
CA ALA A 848 56.28 89.62 32.90
C ALA A 848 57.19 90.30 31.87
N THR A 849 56.94 91.57 31.59
CA THR A 849 57.75 92.39 30.68
C THR A 849 58.61 93.38 31.48
N ALA A 850 59.94 93.32 31.34
CA ALA A 850 60.86 94.21 32.04
C ALA A 850 60.94 95.62 31.42
N PHE A 851 61.00 96.66 32.25
CA PHE A 851 61.11 98.07 31.79
C PHE A 851 62.52 98.66 31.79
N ASN A 852 63.48 98.08 32.52
CA ASN A 852 64.87 98.56 32.65
C ASN A 852 65.00 100.09 32.88
N PRO A 853 64.35 100.67 33.90
CA PRO A 853 64.34 102.12 34.10
C PRO A 853 65.66 102.65 34.67
N THR A 854 65.92 103.95 34.46
CA THR A 854 66.94 104.71 35.21
C THR A 854 66.33 105.36 36.44
N PHE A 855 66.96 105.23 37.61
CA PHE A 855 66.56 105.92 38.84
C PHE A 855 67.56 107.01 39.21
N THR A 856 67.08 108.15 39.70
CA THR A 856 67.91 109.27 40.21
C THR A 856 67.63 109.42 41.71
N GLU A 857 68.67 109.63 42.51
CA GLU A 857 68.58 109.81 43.97
C GLU A 857 67.50 110.84 44.35
N GLY A 858 66.61 110.48 45.27
CA GLY A 858 65.47 111.30 45.71
C GLY A 858 64.30 111.39 44.71
N GLY A 859 64.38 110.72 43.56
CA GLY A 859 63.33 110.67 42.55
C GLY A 859 62.12 109.81 42.95
N ALA A 860 61.07 109.86 42.13
CA ALA A 860 59.90 109.00 42.30
C ALA A 860 60.24 107.52 42.02
N VAL A 861 59.46 106.61 42.62
CA VAL A 861 59.56 105.16 42.38
C VAL A 861 59.41 104.87 40.88
N VAL A 862 60.27 104.00 40.34
CA VAL A 862 60.24 103.56 38.94
C VAL A 862 59.71 102.13 38.84
N THR A 863 58.90 101.87 37.82
CA THR A 863 58.31 100.55 37.58
C THR A 863 59.34 99.59 36.97
N LEU A 864 59.49 98.39 37.54
CA LEU A 864 60.44 97.39 37.05
C LEU A 864 59.82 96.43 36.02
N PHE A 865 58.55 96.06 36.19
CA PHE A 865 57.84 95.11 35.33
C PHE A 865 56.44 95.60 34.95
N SER A 866 55.92 95.19 33.78
CA SER A 866 54.51 95.32 33.36
C SER A 866 53.99 94.02 32.77
N GLY A 867 52.67 93.95 32.56
CA GLY A 867 52.03 92.83 31.88
C GLY A 867 52.25 91.51 32.59
N ALA A 868 52.46 91.55 33.91
CA ALA A 868 52.70 90.35 34.68
C ALA A 868 51.43 89.49 34.76
N ALA A 869 51.58 88.21 34.47
CA ALA A 869 50.54 87.20 34.65
C ALA A 869 51.15 85.99 35.35
N VAL A 870 50.52 85.59 36.45
CA VAL A 870 50.85 84.37 37.19
C VAL A 870 49.65 83.42 37.17
N SER A 871 49.90 82.13 37.07
CA SER A 871 48.88 81.10 37.21
C SER A 871 49.42 79.97 38.07
N ALA A 872 48.60 79.46 39.00
CA ALA A 872 48.89 78.17 39.64
C ALA A 872 48.79 77.01 38.62
N VAL A 873 48.14 77.24 37.47
CA VAL A 873 47.64 76.25 36.50
C VAL A 873 46.32 75.68 36.98
N GLU A 874 46.30 75.04 38.15
CA GLU A 874 45.09 74.54 38.78
C GLU A 874 44.30 75.67 39.43
N SER A 875 42.98 75.67 39.24
CA SER A 875 42.09 76.70 39.78
C SER A 875 41.85 76.59 41.29
N ALA A 876 42.07 75.41 41.87
CA ALA A 876 41.97 75.16 43.30
C ALA A 876 43.23 75.55 44.09
N ASP A 877 44.37 75.61 43.41
CA ASP A 877 45.67 75.85 44.03
C ASP A 877 46.02 77.33 44.13
N ASN A 878 46.95 77.64 45.05
CA ASN A 878 47.39 78.99 45.33
C ASN A 878 48.90 79.12 45.12
N ILE A 879 49.36 80.30 44.69
CA ILE A 879 50.80 80.58 44.59
C ILE A 879 51.35 80.81 46.00
N GLU A 880 52.17 79.90 46.53
CA GLU A 880 52.72 80.04 47.89
C GLU A 880 53.77 81.15 48.00
N GLN A 881 54.61 81.28 46.97
CA GLN A 881 55.78 82.16 46.99
C GLN A 881 56.10 82.73 45.61
N LEU A 882 56.54 83.99 45.57
CA LEU A 882 57.21 84.62 44.44
C LEU A 882 58.60 85.10 44.86
N VAL A 883 59.64 84.76 44.10
CA VAL A 883 61.03 85.12 44.42
C VAL A 883 61.62 85.96 43.29
N LEU A 884 62.20 87.10 43.63
CA LEU A 884 62.99 87.91 42.71
C LEU A 884 64.35 88.22 43.33
N THR A 885 65.34 88.48 42.48
CA THR A 885 66.68 88.86 42.94
C THR A 885 67.04 90.24 42.42
N VAL A 886 67.72 91.01 43.25
CA VAL A 886 68.34 92.28 42.89
C VAL A 886 69.83 92.11 43.11
N SER A 887 70.60 92.22 42.03
CA SER A 887 72.06 92.15 42.09
C SER A 887 72.68 93.54 42.20
N ASN A 888 73.95 93.60 42.64
CA ASN A 888 74.71 94.84 42.87
C ASN A 888 74.11 95.76 43.95
N VAL A 889 73.49 95.17 44.98
CA VAL A 889 73.04 95.87 46.19
C VAL A 889 74.28 96.24 47.00
N THR A 890 74.50 97.53 47.22
CA THR A 890 75.69 98.07 47.92
C THR A 890 75.33 98.90 49.14
N ASP A 891 74.17 99.53 49.13
CA ASP A 891 73.55 100.29 50.22
C ASP A 891 72.11 99.83 50.43
N GLY A 892 71.96 98.58 50.88
CA GLY A 892 70.65 97.93 50.99
C GLY A 892 69.64 98.66 51.89
N ALA A 893 70.09 99.57 52.76
CA ALA A 893 69.21 100.41 53.58
C ALA A 893 68.55 101.53 52.75
N ALA A 894 69.25 102.06 51.74
CA ALA A 894 68.76 103.09 50.83
C ALA A 894 68.21 102.53 49.51
N GLU A 895 68.59 101.31 49.13
CA GLU A 895 68.08 100.60 47.96
C GLU A 895 66.77 99.88 48.33
N ILE A 896 65.64 100.42 47.88
CA ILE A 896 64.30 100.04 48.33
C ILE A 896 63.46 99.58 47.13
N LEU A 897 62.81 98.42 47.26
CA LEU A 897 61.74 98.02 46.33
C LEU A 897 60.39 98.51 46.86
N SER A 898 59.57 99.11 45.99
CA SER A 898 58.16 99.30 46.27
C SER A 898 57.40 98.05 45.86
N ILE A 899 56.90 97.29 46.83
CA ILE A 899 56.14 96.07 46.59
C ILE A 899 54.79 96.23 47.25
N ASP A 900 53.73 96.17 46.42
CA ASP A 900 52.35 96.15 46.89
C ASP A 900 51.99 97.34 47.82
N GLY A 901 52.52 98.51 47.48
CA GLY A 901 52.34 99.77 48.21
C GLY A 901 53.25 99.94 49.45
N SER A 902 54.08 98.95 49.78
CA SER A 902 55.05 99.02 50.88
C SER A 902 56.47 99.21 50.38
N SER A 903 57.27 99.97 51.15
CA SER A 903 58.70 100.12 50.92
C SER A 903 59.48 98.99 51.60
N VAL A 904 60.21 98.20 50.82
CA VAL A 904 61.00 97.06 51.27
C VAL A 904 62.49 97.36 51.03
N ALA A 905 63.20 97.77 52.08
CA ALA A 905 64.65 97.99 52.03
C ALA A 905 65.39 96.66 51.83
N LEU A 906 66.39 96.65 50.95
CA LEU A 906 67.17 95.48 50.58
C LEU A 906 68.27 95.13 51.61
N THR A 907 67.91 95.02 52.89
CA THR A 907 68.84 94.62 53.98
C THR A 907 68.61 93.17 54.43
N HIS A 908 69.69 92.46 54.78
CA HIS A 908 69.59 91.04 55.18
C HIS A 908 68.74 90.90 56.45
N GLY A 909 67.73 90.02 56.40
CA GLY A 909 66.81 89.77 57.51
C GLY A 909 65.66 90.77 57.61
N ASN A 910 65.56 91.74 56.69
CA ASN A 910 64.39 92.61 56.62
C ASN A 910 63.15 91.81 56.21
N SER A 911 62.01 92.07 56.87
CA SER A 911 60.75 91.40 56.59
C SER A 911 59.63 92.41 56.76
N VAL A 912 58.91 92.71 55.67
CA VAL A 912 57.85 93.72 55.66
C VAL A 912 56.53 93.05 55.29
N THR A 913 55.47 93.31 56.05
CA THR A 913 54.11 92.99 55.62
C THR A 913 53.63 94.06 54.63
N THR A 914 53.24 93.67 53.43
CA THR A 914 52.81 94.59 52.38
C THR A 914 51.46 95.22 52.69
N ALA A 915 51.27 96.47 52.28
CA ALA A 915 50.13 97.27 52.71
C ALA A 915 48.79 96.84 52.09
N SER A 916 48.77 96.44 50.82
CA SER A 916 47.51 96.21 50.11
C SER A 916 47.01 94.76 50.19
N ASN A 917 47.92 93.78 50.11
CA ASN A 917 47.59 92.36 50.07
C ASN A 917 48.07 91.56 51.30
N SER A 918 48.73 92.22 52.26
CA SER A 918 49.25 91.61 53.50
C SER A 918 50.19 90.43 53.26
N MET A 919 51.01 90.51 52.21
CA MET A 919 52.04 89.51 51.93
C MET A 919 53.27 89.78 52.79
N THR A 920 54.04 88.76 53.13
CA THR A 920 55.36 88.93 53.75
C THR A 920 56.41 89.04 52.67
N ALA A 921 57.09 90.19 52.60
CA ALA A 921 58.26 90.44 51.76
C ALA A 921 59.53 90.31 52.60
N GLY A 922 60.13 89.12 52.59
CA GLY A 922 61.39 88.82 53.28
C GLY A 922 62.61 89.02 52.38
N VAL A 923 63.66 89.64 52.91
CA VAL A 923 64.91 89.92 52.20
C VAL A 923 66.07 89.13 52.82
N SER A 924 66.81 88.42 51.98
CA SER A 924 68.09 87.80 52.35
C SER A 924 69.18 88.24 51.38
N LEU A 925 70.36 88.59 51.89
CA LEU A 925 71.53 88.91 51.05
C LEU A 925 72.55 87.78 51.09
N SER A 926 73.10 87.46 49.92
CA SER A 926 74.30 86.64 49.74
C SER A 926 75.27 87.41 48.85
N GLY A 927 76.39 87.87 49.42
CA GLY A 927 77.24 88.87 48.77
C GLY A 927 76.47 90.17 48.48
N ASN A 928 76.59 90.67 47.24
CA ASN A 928 75.88 91.89 46.78
C ASN A 928 74.56 91.57 46.06
N THR A 929 73.99 90.38 46.24
CA THR A 929 72.69 90.01 45.66
C THR A 929 71.67 89.83 46.77
N ALA A 930 70.60 90.62 46.71
CA ALA A 930 69.43 90.48 47.56
C ALA A 930 68.40 89.55 46.90
N THR A 931 67.99 88.50 47.60
CA THR A 931 66.84 87.67 47.25
C THR A 931 65.64 88.17 48.05
N VAL A 932 64.61 88.62 47.34
CA VAL A 932 63.34 89.08 47.91
C VAL A 932 62.30 87.99 47.68
N THR A 933 61.79 87.46 48.77
CA THR A 933 60.76 86.43 48.81
C THR A 933 59.45 87.06 49.24
N LEU A 934 58.43 86.95 48.39
CA LEU A 934 57.05 87.30 48.68
C LEU A 934 56.29 86.02 48.98
N SER A 935 55.66 85.94 50.15
CA SER A 935 54.86 84.78 50.56
C SER A 935 53.65 85.20 51.37
N LYS A 936 52.58 84.40 51.36
CA LYS A 936 51.38 84.64 52.17
C LYS A 936 50.88 83.32 52.76
N ALA A 937 50.56 83.32 54.06
CA ALA A 937 49.98 82.15 54.70
C ALA A 937 48.59 81.86 54.08
N GLY A 938 48.38 80.64 53.59
CA GLY A 938 47.20 80.27 52.79
C GLY A 938 47.31 80.58 51.30
N GLY A 939 48.49 81.03 50.84
CA GLY A 939 48.79 81.30 49.44
C GLY A 939 48.39 82.70 48.94
N ILE A 940 48.95 83.09 47.81
CA ILE A 940 48.65 84.31 47.07
C ILE A 940 47.52 83.96 46.10
N THR A 941 46.29 84.33 46.48
CA THR A 941 45.07 84.06 45.70
C THR A 941 44.89 85.08 44.58
N ARG A 942 44.22 84.66 43.50
CA ARG A 942 43.69 85.60 42.48
C ARG A 942 42.58 86.45 43.12
N SER A 943 42.55 87.76 42.85
CA SER A 943 41.43 88.60 43.29
C SER A 943 40.14 88.14 42.58
N SER A 944 39.13 87.70 43.34
CA SER A 944 37.84 87.25 42.83
C SER A 944 37.01 88.44 42.30
N GLY A 945 37.13 88.74 41.00
CA GLY A 945 36.32 89.74 40.30
C GLY A 945 36.01 89.28 38.87
N ALA A 946 34.74 89.39 38.47
CA ALA A 946 34.12 88.76 37.30
C ALA A 946 34.50 89.33 35.91
N ASP A 947 35.80 89.38 35.57
CA ASP A 947 36.24 89.72 34.21
C ASP A 947 37.42 88.83 33.80
N ALA A 948 37.12 87.75 33.07
CA ALA A 948 38.07 86.72 32.62
C ALA A 948 38.95 87.15 31.42
N GLY A 949 39.15 88.44 31.21
CA GLY A 949 40.02 88.98 30.18
C GLY A 949 41.01 89.95 30.79
N GLN A 950 42.27 89.53 30.93
CA GLN A 950 43.43 90.38 31.23
C GLN A 950 43.28 91.31 32.45
N ARG A 951 43.61 90.83 33.65
CA ARG A 951 43.89 91.71 34.79
C ARG A 951 45.22 91.33 35.44
N THR A 952 46.18 92.21 35.18
CA THR A 952 47.52 92.37 35.75
C THR A 952 47.37 92.79 37.21
N GLY A 953 47.87 91.99 38.15
CA GLY A 953 47.72 92.24 39.57
C GLY A 953 48.72 91.48 40.43
N LEU A 954 49.97 91.43 39.96
CA LEU A 954 51.18 91.24 40.76
C LEU A 954 52.25 92.19 40.22
#